data_AF-A0ABD4ZF92-F1
#
_entry.id   AF-A0ABD4ZF92-F1
#
_cell.length_a   1.000
_cell.length_b   1.000
_cell.length_c   1.000
_cell.angle_alpha   90.00
_cell.angle_beta   90.00
_cell.angle_gamma   90.00
#
_symmetry.space_group_name_H-M   'P 1'
#
loop_
_entity.id
_entity.type
_entity.pdbx_description
1 polymer ?
#
loop_
_entity_poly.entity_id
_entity_poly.type
_entity_poly.pdbx_seq_one_letter_code
_entity_poly.pdbx_strand_id
1 'polypeptide(L)'
;MKFIKNDYASAKTVAEPTDTCNAKPDTKNDIKPDTKSEMKIDPKTSTSKTSLTKTSIFNLVSQLATQALILFTCIWLALCTSLGVIYRNQGSLTDFNWVNALIFAAVFCVYYAILRSIIHFGKNNKNDKILKILKILKITTYKITKPLFHPFRSIAAKKPKIIFSIKRTLEWCFYHSTCRKRNIFLTLIIGWLWAPITLLAAYGADICSQIREYSWTWNQITGIKQPYIGFFSFVPADIYPTAHYLWPAKPTYLSDQHNIVLTLIYGAVAAVSRYFTESNDAGIILLAIMQFILAAWCCAATANRFLNTPWAKSKTSGTQAALPTPIFFRSAVIITFLFSPLVVFSTIALTKSPLFAFAFVWWFGISYELHCTIQNTKISRKHTILELIISVCIMLIAAKYAWYILVIQFVLLMFYSIKRWKIWVLCILLPTILIHGAIIIAISSGAIINGDPIESRGVQLQQIARIAKLDPKSIPHKAAREIAPIFNLNQTAEAYTPQDADPVKSSGLQSKKVSYRWRYITKDDMKKFNHAWWLMVKHSPIVATDAFLAKSYGYFDILDIPYVGPEYYINTDNIKNSEWIRYWLPEWRAGVSNTVESWSNTPILGWLIHGNLYVVGTLLIGVAEIVLKRWKTLVLHIPLALLIGVMVLAPANNFERHMLPITFVFFFTALTFLRESKLLGRDNIIDITSNTKIENTSQLQKLSESSESQKLTKLNIETIGGDK
;
A
#
# COMPACT_ATOMS: atom_id res chain seq x y z
N MET A 1 -22.82 54.95 -40.59
CA MET A 1 -23.02 56.14 -39.72
C MET A 1 -21.86 56.13 -38.72
N LYS A 2 -20.71 56.79 -38.94
CA LYS A 2 -20.35 58.23 -38.97
C LYS A 2 -20.29 58.91 -37.57
N PHE A 3 -19.15 59.58 -37.33
CA PHE A 3 -18.71 60.50 -36.24
C PHE A 3 -18.00 59.85 -35.03
N ILE A 4 -16.72 60.08 -34.66
CA ILE A 4 -15.70 61.19 -34.67
C ILE A 4 -15.92 62.33 -33.65
N LYS A 5 -15.01 62.44 -32.66
CA LYS A 5 -14.24 63.64 -32.18
C LYS A 5 -13.45 63.27 -30.89
N ASN A 6 -12.12 63.35 -30.81
CA ASN A 6 -11.13 64.46 -30.75
C ASN A 6 -11.06 65.27 -29.44
N ASP A 7 -9.94 65.06 -28.73
CA ASP A 7 -8.90 65.98 -28.21
C ASP A 7 -9.13 67.14 -27.21
N TYR A 8 -8.01 67.37 -26.47
CA TYR A 8 -7.55 68.51 -25.64
C TYR A 8 -8.07 68.58 -24.18
N ALA A 9 -7.33 68.98 -23.13
CA ALA A 9 -5.92 69.25 -22.85
C ALA A 9 -5.81 69.67 -21.35
N SER A 10 -4.67 69.47 -20.68
CA SER A 10 -4.10 70.48 -19.74
C SER A 10 -2.66 70.14 -19.35
N ALA A 11 -1.76 71.08 -19.65
CA ALA A 11 -0.40 71.23 -19.12
C ALA A 11 -0.45 71.82 -17.68
N LYS A 12 0.59 72.15 -16.88
CA LYS A 12 2.01 72.46 -17.09
C LYS A 12 2.67 72.68 -15.69
N THR A 13 3.90 72.19 -15.45
CA THR A 13 5.13 72.87 -14.88
C THR A 13 5.12 73.57 -13.50
N VAL A 14 6.21 73.90 -12.76
CA VAL A 14 7.66 74.20 -12.94
C VAL A 14 8.35 74.05 -11.53
N ALA A 15 9.66 73.70 -11.44
CA ALA A 15 10.71 74.53 -10.76
C ALA A 15 12.03 73.79 -10.46
N GLU A 16 13.07 74.16 -11.22
CA GLU A 16 14.50 74.32 -10.87
C GLU A 16 14.72 75.76 -10.29
N PRO A 17 15.93 76.30 -9.91
CA PRO A 17 17.34 76.01 -10.33
C PRO A 17 18.36 76.02 -9.13
N THR A 18 19.70 75.92 -9.20
CA THR A 18 20.76 76.65 -9.96
C THR A 18 22.18 76.02 -9.81
N ASP A 19 22.98 76.02 -10.91
CA ASP A 19 24.41 76.44 -11.11
C ASP A 19 25.57 75.95 -10.18
N THR A 20 26.86 75.74 -10.55
CA THR A 20 27.72 75.80 -11.77
C THR A 20 29.14 75.22 -11.46
N CYS A 21 29.81 74.66 -12.50
CA CYS A 21 31.24 74.73 -12.93
C CYS A 21 32.50 74.22 -12.15
N ASN A 22 33.16 73.20 -12.75
CA ASN A 22 34.57 73.06 -13.26
C ASN A 22 35.87 73.26 -12.42
N ALA A 23 36.80 72.26 -12.42
CA ALA A 23 38.17 72.31 -13.01
C ALA A 23 39.15 71.14 -12.62
N LYS A 24 39.82 70.57 -13.65
CA LYS A 24 41.15 69.91 -13.91
C LYS A 24 42.24 69.55 -12.82
N PRO A 25 43.38 68.84 -13.17
CA PRO A 25 44.00 67.74 -12.41
C PRO A 25 45.46 67.98 -11.89
N ASP A 26 46.12 66.89 -11.42
CA ASP A 26 47.56 66.65 -11.12
C ASP A 26 48.13 67.05 -9.73
N THR A 27 48.75 66.10 -9.02
CA THR A 27 50.21 66.05 -8.66
C THR A 27 50.57 65.01 -7.58
N LYS A 28 51.84 64.57 -7.63
CA LYS A 28 52.56 63.55 -6.85
C LYS A 28 53.08 64.03 -5.47
N ASN A 29 53.71 63.08 -4.76
CA ASN A 29 54.74 63.17 -3.70
C ASN A 29 54.17 63.10 -2.28
N ASP A 30 54.77 62.49 -1.27
CA ASP A 30 55.92 61.58 -1.07
C ASP A 30 55.86 61.17 0.42
N ILE A 31 56.80 60.32 0.87
CA ILE A 31 57.32 60.21 2.25
C ILE A 31 56.70 59.11 3.18
N LYS A 32 57.40 57.97 3.23
CA LYS A 32 57.68 57.12 4.42
C LYS A 32 58.62 57.91 5.38
N PRO A 33 58.74 57.66 6.71
CA PRO A 33 58.93 56.32 7.30
C PRO A 33 58.47 56.10 8.78
N ASP A 34 58.72 54.89 9.27
CA ASP A 34 59.20 54.53 10.62
C ASP A 34 58.27 54.22 11.85
N THR A 35 58.26 52.91 12.15
CA THR A 35 58.61 52.22 13.42
C THR A 35 58.13 52.73 14.80
N LYS A 36 57.36 51.87 15.49
CA LYS A 36 57.51 51.33 16.88
C LYS A 36 56.14 50.98 17.48
N SER A 37 55.79 49.69 17.60
CA SER A 37 55.92 48.81 18.78
C SER A 37 54.80 48.94 19.83
N GLU A 38 54.09 47.82 19.99
CA GLU A 38 53.29 47.34 21.14
C GLU A 38 51.92 47.94 21.47
N MET A 39 50.85 47.14 21.25
CA MET A 39 49.82 46.89 22.26
C MET A 39 49.03 45.60 21.96
N LYS A 40 48.93 44.73 22.98
CA LYS A 40 48.14 43.48 23.05
C LYS A 40 46.71 43.63 22.54
N ILE A 41 46.22 42.68 21.76
CA ILE A 41 44.78 42.45 21.53
C ILE A 41 44.47 40.97 21.76
N ASP A 42 43.70 40.70 22.81
CA ASP A 42 42.99 39.44 23.07
C ASP A 42 41.91 39.20 21.99
N PRO A 43 41.85 38.04 21.32
CA PRO A 43 40.71 37.70 20.48
C PRO A 43 39.77 36.75 21.24
N LYS A 44 38.75 37.31 21.88
CA LYS A 44 37.50 36.58 22.14
C LYS A 44 36.35 37.17 21.35
N THR A 45 35.75 36.27 20.57
CA THR A 45 34.32 36.19 20.24
C THR A 45 33.71 37.24 19.32
N SER A 46 33.46 36.85 18.06
CA SER A 46 32.10 36.86 17.51
C SER A 46 32.07 36.23 16.12
N THR A 47 31.61 34.97 16.00
CA THR A 47 31.04 34.36 14.77
C THR A 47 30.71 32.87 14.98
N SER A 48 29.90 32.51 15.98
CA SER A 48 29.42 31.12 16.10
C SER A 48 28.00 30.91 16.64
N LYS A 49 27.30 31.94 17.13
CA LYS A 49 26.02 31.74 17.85
C LYS A 49 24.77 31.60 16.96
N THR A 50 24.77 32.03 15.70
CA THR A 50 23.57 32.06 14.84
C THR A 50 23.31 30.78 14.04
N SER A 51 24.31 29.92 13.81
CA SER A 51 24.13 28.61 13.14
C SER A 51 23.70 27.49 14.10
N LEU A 52 24.07 27.60 15.38
CA LEU A 52 23.72 26.66 16.44
C LEU A 52 22.22 26.70 16.83
N THR A 53 21.56 27.86 16.73
CA THR A 53 20.16 28.03 17.13
C THR A 53 19.16 27.49 16.10
N LYS A 54 19.37 27.73 14.80
CA LYS A 54 18.51 27.19 13.73
C LYS A 54 18.50 25.65 13.69
N THR A 55 19.66 25.03 13.91
CA THR A 55 19.81 23.57 13.94
C THR A 55 19.10 22.95 15.15
N SER A 56 19.11 23.63 16.29
CA SER A 56 18.39 23.21 17.51
C SER A 56 16.87 23.27 17.32
N ILE A 57 16.34 24.35 16.72
CA ILE A 57 14.90 24.50 16.44
C ILE A 57 14.43 23.44 15.44
N PHE A 58 15.18 23.20 14.35
CA PHE A 58 14.81 22.17 13.37
C PHE A 58 14.78 20.76 13.98
N ASN A 59 15.74 20.44 14.85
CA ASN A 59 15.76 19.18 15.57
C ASN A 59 14.59 19.05 16.54
N LEU A 60 14.23 20.12 17.26
CA LEU A 60 13.07 20.14 18.14
C LEU A 60 11.77 19.93 17.37
N VAL A 61 11.56 20.66 16.27
CA VAL A 61 10.39 20.52 15.40
C VAL A 61 10.30 19.11 14.82
N SER A 62 11.42 18.55 14.35
CA SER A 62 11.48 17.16 13.87
C SER A 62 11.12 16.15 14.96
N GLN A 63 11.59 16.34 16.19
CA GLN A 63 11.25 15.48 17.32
C GLN A 63 9.76 15.58 17.68
N LEU A 64 9.21 16.80 17.76
CA LEU A 64 7.79 17.03 18.04
C LEU A 64 6.90 16.40 16.97
N ALA A 65 7.20 16.61 15.68
CA ALA A 65 6.47 16.01 14.58
C ALA A 65 6.49 14.47 14.64
N THR A 66 7.64 13.91 15.01
CA THR A 66 7.81 12.45 15.16
C THR A 66 6.98 11.91 16.34
N GLN A 67 6.94 12.61 17.47
CA GLN A 67 6.10 12.21 18.60
C GLN A 67 4.61 12.35 18.28
N ALA A 68 4.22 13.44 17.61
CA ALA A 68 2.85 13.66 17.16
C ALA A 68 2.38 12.53 16.24
N LEU A 69 3.23 12.09 15.29
CA LEU A 69 2.91 10.97 14.40
C LEU A 69 2.70 9.67 15.17
N ILE A 70 3.59 9.33 16.12
CA ILE A 70 3.45 8.14 16.97
C ILE A 70 2.12 8.17 17.73
N LEU A 71 1.82 9.30 18.39
CA LEU A 71 0.60 9.46 19.17
C LEU A 71 -0.63 9.38 18.27
N PHE A 72 -0.65 10.08 17.14
CA PHE A 72 -1.76 10.08 16.20
C PHE A 72 -2.06 8.68 15.67
N THR A 73 -1.04 7.91 15.27
CA THR A 73 -1.23 6.54 14.82
C THR A 73 -1.82 5.65 15.91
N CYS A 74 -1.31 5.74 17.14
CA CYS A 74 -1.84 4.94 18.25
C CYS A 74 -3.27 5.36 18.64
N ILE A 75 -3.58 6.66 18.61
CA ILE A 75 -4.93 7.18 18.84
C ILE A 75 -5.88 6.68 17.76
N TRP A 76 -5.50 6.74 16.48
CA TRP A 76 -6.31 6.26 15.37
C TRP A 76 -6.66 4.77 15.52
N LEU A 77 -5.65 3.92 15.74
CA LEU A 77 -5.86 2.48 15.91
C LEU A 77 -6.71 2.17 17.15
N ALA A 78 -6.44 2.83 18.27
CA ALA A 78 -7.23 2.64 19.50
C ALA A 78 -8.67 3.12 19.35
N LEU A 79 -8.88 4.22 18.61
CA LEU A 79 -10.20 4.73 18.29
C LEU A 79 -10.98 3.73 17.44
N CYS A 80 -10.38 3.17 16.39
CA CYS A 80 -11.04 2.16 15.56
C CYS A 80 -11.44 0.92 16.36
N THR A 81 -10.57 0.41 17.24
CA THR A 81 -10.91 -0.75 18.11
C THR A 81 -11.98 -0.42 19.15
N SER A 82 -11.92 0.76 19.76
CA SER A 82 -12.94 1.18 20.71
C SER A 82 -14.31 1.38 20.04
N LEU A 83 -14.34 2.05 18.88
CA LEU A 83 -15.58 2.27 18.13
C LEU A 83 -16.12 0.98 17.50
N GLY A 84 -15.25 0.01 17.21
CA GLY A 84 -15.67 -1.27 16.67
C GLY A 84 -16.70 -1.99 17.54
N VAL A 85 -16.64 -1.83 18.86
CA VAL A 85 -17.65 -2.39 19.79
C VAL A 85 -19.04 -1.80 19.52
N ILE A 86 -19.10 -0.51 19.24
CA ILE A 86 -20.34 0.20 18.92
C ILE A 86 -20.82 -0.19 17.52
N TYR A 87 -19.94 -0.14 16.52
CA TYR A 87 -20.32 -0.37 15.13
C TYR A 87 -20.70 -1.81 14.81
N ARG A 88 -20.11 -2.81 15.48
CA ARG A 88 -20.55 -4.20 15.38
C ARG A 88 -21.99 -4.40 15.88
N ASN A 89 -22.44 -3.56 16.81
CA ASN A 89 -23.80 -3.54 17.32
C ASN A 89 -24.72 -2.55 16.57
N GLN A 90 -24.31 -2.11 15.38
CA GLN A 90 -25.05 -1.13 14.55
C GLN A 90 -25.30 0.23 15.24
N GLY A 91 -24.51 0.56 16.26
CA GLY A 91 -24.59 1.85 16.94
C GLY A 91 -23.93 3.00 16.18
N SER A 92 -23.81 4.12 16.88
CA SER A 92 -23.33 5.40 16.38
C SER A 92 -22.36 6.05 17.36
N LEU A 93 -21.62 7.08 16.90
CA LEU A 93 -20.67 7.80 17.73
C LEU A 93 -21.31 8.39 19.02
N THR A 94 -22.63 8.65 19.02
CA THR A 94 -23.33 9.15 20.21
C THR A 94 -23.51 8.10 21.31
N ASP A 95 -23.34 6.81 20.99
CA ASP A 95 -23.41 5.70 21.94
C ASP A 95 -22.08 5.49 22.69
N PHE A 96 -21.09 6.35 22.44
CA PHE A 96 -19.79 6.30 23.12
C PHE A 96 -19.95 6.58 24.61
N ASN A 97 -19.37 5.71 25.44
CA ASN A 97 -19.54 5.73 26.89
C ASN A 97 -18.22 5.42 27.61
N TRP A 98 -18.25 5.37 28.94
CA TRP A 98 -17.05 5.11 29.76
C TRP A 98 -16.38 3.75 29.49
N VAL A 99 -17.13 2.71 29.13
CA VAL A 99 -16.55 1.40 28.77
C VAL A 99 -15.72 1.53 27.50
N ASN A 100 -16.25 2.24 26.49
CA ASN A 100 -15.51 2.53 25.26
C ASN A 100 -14.26 3.37 25.55
N ALA A 101 -14.36 4.39 26.42
CA ALA A 101 -13.21 5.18 26.85
C ALA A 101 -12.12 4.33 27.53
N LEU A 102 -12.49 3.36 28.36
CA LEU A 102 -11.55 2.42 28.99
C LEU A 102 -10.87 1.50 27.97
N ILE A 103 -11.63 0.97 27.01
CA ILE A 103 -11.08 0.15 25.90
C ILE A 103 -10.10 0.99 25.09
N PHE A 104 -10.46 2.22 24.72
CA PHE A 104 -9.60 3.16 24.02
C PHE A 104 -8.28 3.37 24.78
N ALA A 105 -8.33 3.69 26.07
CA ALA A 105 -7.13 3.94 26.87
C ALA A 105 -6.23 2.69 26.99
N ALA A 106 -6.82 1.51 27.20
CA ALA A 106 -6.10 0.25 27.28
C ALA A 106 -5.41 -0.11 25.96
N VAL A 107 -6.16 -0.05 24.86
CA VAL A 107 -5.66 -0.38 23.51
C VAL A 107 -4.62 0.64 23.04
N PHE A 108 -4.80 1.93 23.37
CA PHE A 108 -3.81 2.97 23.12
C PHE A 108 -2.47 2.63 23.78
N CYS A 109 -2.47 2.25 25.07
CA CYS A 109 -1.27 1.85 25.79
C CYS A 109 -0.58 0.64 25.13
N VAL A 110 -1.37 -0.35 24.65
CA VAL A 110 -0.85 -1.52 23.94
C VAL A 110 -0.18 -1.13 22.63
N TYR A 111 -0.86 -0.40 21.74
CA TYR A 111 -0.28 0.02 20.47
C TYR A 111 0.93 0.94 20.66
N TYR A 112 0.88 1.84 21.62
CA TYR A 112 2.00 2.71 21.95
C TYR A 112 3.22 1.91 22.42
N ALA A 113 3.02 0.92 23.31
CA ALA A 113 4.07 0.03 23.75
C ALA A 113 4.67 -0.79 22.60
N ILE A 114 3.83 -1.35 21.71
CA ILE A 114 4.28 -2.09 20.53
C ILE A 114 5.11 -1.18 19.61
N LEU A 115 4.58 -0.02 19.23
CA LEU A 115 5.26 0.90 18.31
C LEU A 115 6.60 1.40 18.87
N ARG A 116 6.63 1.79 20.14
CA ARG A 116 7.88 2.17 20.83
C ARG A 116 8.90 1.04 20.85
N SER A 117 8.43 -0.18 21.00
CA SER A 117 9.29 -1.35 21.02
C SER A 117 9.87 -1.68 19.64
N ILE A 118 9.08 -1.54 18.57
CA ILE A 118 9.55 -1.64 17.17
C ILE A 118 10.60 -0.56 16.89
N ILE A 119 10.34 0.70 17.27
CA ILE A 119 11.28 1.82 17.10
C ILE A 119 12.57 1.57 17.87
N HIS A 120 12.47 1.12 19.13
CA HIS A 120 13.64 0.82 19.96
C HIS A 120 14.51 -0.27 19.35
N PHE A 121 13.89 -1.36 18.88
CA PHE A 121 14.58 -2.42 18.16
C PHE A 121 15.28 -1.89 16.91
N GLY A 122 14.60 -1.02 16.15
CA GLY A 122 15.14 -0.40 14.94
C GLY A 122 16.36 0.51 15.18
N LYS A 123 16.46 1.15 16.35
CA LYS A 123 17.62 1.98 16.73
C LYS A 123 18.80 1.18 17.24
N ASN A 124 18.53 0.21 18.12
CA ASN A 124 19.58 -0.38 18.96
C ASN A 124 19.99 -1.79 18.53
N ASN A 125 19.25 -2.42 17.60
CA ASN A 125 19.43 -3.83 17.19
C ASN A 125 19.49 -4.82 18.38
N LYS A 126 19.01 -4.37 19.55
CA LYS A 126 18.91 -5.11 20.80
C LYS A 126 17.49 -4.92 21.30
N ASN A 127 16.93 -5.98 21.86
CA ASN A 127 15.56 -5.96 22.33
C ASN A 127 15.46 -6.48 23.75
N ASP A 128 16.32 -5.99 24.64
CA ASP A 128 16.40 -6.46 26.03
C ASP A 128 15.08 -6.22 26.77
N LYS A 129 14.34 -5.17 26.40
CA LYS A 129 13.00 -4.86 26.95
C LYS A 129 11.88 -5.74 26.40
N ILE A 130 11.80 -5.98 25.08
CA ILE A 130 10.80 -6.94 24.55
C ILE A 130 11.11 -8.35 25.00
N LEU A 131 12.38 -8.77 25.11
CA LEU A 131 12.72 -10.10 25.61
C LEU A 131 12.29 -10.28 27.08
N LYS A 132 12.35 -9.22 27.89
CA LYS A 132 11.78 -9.19 29.26
C LYS A 132 10.25 -9.23 29.24
N ILE A 133 9.59 -8.43 28.40
CA ILE A 133 8.12 -8.42 28.28
C ILE A 133 7.60 -9.75 27.73
N LEU A 134 8.24 -10.33 26.72
CA LEU A 134 7.96 -11.67 26.19
C LEU A 134 8.25 -12.77 27.20
N LYS A 135 9.24 -12.60 28.10
CA LYS A 135 9.45 -13.52 29.24
C LYS A 135 8.31 -13.41 30.24
N ILE A 136 7.85 -12.21 30.57
CA ILE A 136 6.72 -11.96 31.48
C ILE A 136 5.42 -12.48 30.87
N LEU A 137 5.12 -12.13 29.62
CA LEU A 137 4.02 -12.69 28.85
C LEU A 137 4.15 -14.20 28.76
N LYS A 138 5.33 -14.77 28.44
CA LYS A 138 5.55 -16.22 28.49
C LYS A 138 5.14 -16.79 29.83
N ILE A 139 5.49 -16.18 30.96
CA ILE A 139 5.11 -16.66 32.30
C ILE A 139 3.59 -16.62 32.48
N THR A 140 2.91 -15.59 31.98
CA THR A 140 1.45 -15.43 32.06
C THR A 140 0.71 -16.38 31.10
N THR A 141 1.10 -16.46 29.82
CA THR A 141 0.58 -17.42 28.85
C THR A 141 0.92 -18.85 29.25
N TYR A 142 2.04 -19.09 29.92
CA TYR A 142 2.44 -20.39 30.47
C TYR A 142 1.55 -20.83 31.62
N LYS A 143 1.03 -19.91 32.44
CA LYS A 143 0.03 -20.24 33.47
C LYS A 143 -1.33 -20.60 32.83
N ILE A 144 -1.70 -19.94 31.74
CA ILE A 144 -3.00 -20.13 31.06
C ILE A 144 -2.99 -21.36 30.12
N THR A 145 -1.89 -21.61 29.41
CA THR A 145 -1.74 -22.73 28.44
C THR A 145 -1.22 -24.02 29.07
N LYS A 146 -0.89 -24.00 30.37
CA LYS A 146 -0.45 -25.16 31.17
C LYS A 146 -1.36 -26.40 31.03
N PRO A 147 -2.70 -26.28 31.01
CA PRO A 147 -3.58 -27.44 30.86
C PRO A 147 -3.60 -27.98 29.43
N LEU A 148 -3.47 -27.09 28.43
CA LEU A 148 -3.66 -27.43 27.00
C LEU A 148 -2.46 -28.15 26.37
N PHE A 149 -1.24 -27.87 26.85
CA PHE A 149 0.01 -28.43 26.29
C PHE A 149 0.73 -29.43 27.21
N HIS A 150 0.12 -29.80 28.33
CA HIS A 150 0.64 -30.83 29.25
C HIS A 150 0.99 -32.17 28.57
N PRO A 151 0.17 -32.74 27.65
CA PRO A 151 0.51 -34.00 26.99
C PRO A 151 1.72 -33.88 26.06
N PHE A 152 1.84 -32.78 25.29
CA PHE A 152 2.96 -32.56 24.38
C PHE A 152 4.30 -32.34 25.10
N ARG A 153 4.27 -31.74 26.29
CA ARG A 153 5.48 -31.44 27.05
C ARG A 153 6.06 -32.66 27.76
N SER A 154 5.20 -33.55 28.26
CA SER A 154 5.58 -34.88 28.76
C SER A 154 6.34 -35.69 27.71
N ILE A 155 5.88 -35.65 26.46
CA ILE A 155 6.53 -36.31 25.32
C ILE A 155 7.84 -35.60 24.94
N ALA A 156 7.84 -34.26 24.94
CA ALA A 156 8.99 -33.45 24.57
C ALA A 156 10.18 -33.57 25.53
N ALA A 157 9.91 -33.61 26.84
CA ALA A 157 10.94 -33.78 27.87
C ALA A 157 11.53 -35.19 27.86
N LYS A 158 10.76 -36.21 27.47
CA LYS A 158 11.19 -37.61 27.44
C LYS A 158 12.01 -37.98 26.18
N LYS A 159 11.90 -37.23 25.08
CA LYS A 159 12.59 -37.55 23.80
C LYS A 159 13.23 -36.33 23.11
N PRO A 160 14.24 -35.67 23.72
CA PRO A 160 14.87 -34.46 23.19
C PRO A 160 15.58 -34.68 21.84
N LYS A 161 16.13 -35.88 21.61
CA LYS A 161 16.76 -36.26 20.33
C LYS A 161 15.76 -36.25 19.16
N ILE A 162 14.52 -36.68 19.40
CA ILE A 162 13.46 -36.69 18.36
C ILE A 162 13.03 -35.26 18.03
N ILE A 163 12.84 -34.41 19.03
CA ILE A 163 12.49 -32.99 18.79
C ILE A 163 13.61 -32.25 18.05
N PHE A 164 14.86 -32.50 18.43
CA PHE A 164 16.01 -31.94 17.73
C PHE A 164 16.04 -32.40 16.26
N SER A 165 15.77 -33.67 16.00
CA SER A 165 15.65 -34.23 14.65
C SER A 165 14.51 -33.58 13.86
N ILE A 166 13.30 -33.49 14.42
CA ILE A 166 12.14 -32.84 13.78
C ILE A 166 12.44 -31.38 13.46
N LYS A 167 13.03 -30.63 14.40
CA LYS A 167 13.40 -29.22 14.18
C LYS A 167 14.39 -29.09 13.03
N ARG A 168 15.45 -29.91 13.02
CA ARG A 168 16.46 -29.90 11.95
C ARG A 168 15.85 -30.26 10.59
N THR A 169 14.95 -31.23 10.56
CA THR A 169 14.21 -31.62 9.35
C THR A 169 13.31 -30.50 8.85
N LEU A 170 12.60 -29.80 9.75
CA LEU A 170 11.77 -28.65 9.39
C LEU A 170 12.61 -27.48 8.87
N GLU A 171 13.72 -27.14 9.54
CA GLU A 171 14.64 -26.09 9.09
C GLU A 171 15.23 -26.44 7.72
N TRP A 172 15.62 -27.70 7.51
CA TRP A 172 16.07 -28.19 6.22
C TRP A 172 14.99 -28.09 5.15
N CYS A 173 13.75 -28.51 5.46
CA CYS A 173 12.62 -28.46 4.55
C CYS A 173 12.31 -27.02 4.13
N PHE A 174 12.19 -26.09 5.08
CA PHE A 174 11.96 -24.68 4.78
C PHE A 174 13.12 -24.05 4.02
N TYR A 175 14.37 -24.41 4.34
CA TYR A 175 15.51 -23.93 3.57
C TYR A 175 15.48 -24.46 2.14
N HIS A 176 15.23 -25.76 1.96
CA HIS A 176 15.22 -26.41 0.66
C HIS A 176 14.08 -25.92 -0.23
N SER A 177 12.86 -25.79 0.32
CA SER A 177 11.71 -25.21 -0.39
C SER A 177 11.95 -23.76 -0.80
N THR A 178 12.79 -23.03 -0.06
CA THR A 178 13.09 -21.62 -0.32
C THR A 178 14.46 -21.31 -0.90
N CYS A 179 15.28 -22.31 -1.26
CA CYS A 179 16.68 -22.08 -1.63
C CYS A 179 16.88 -21.43 -3.01
N ARG A 180 15.93 -21.64 -3.93
CA ARG A 180 15.93 -21.17 -5.32
C ARG A 180 14.51 -20.83 -5.76
N LYS A 181 14.37 -19.94 -6.76
CA LYS A 181 13.07 -19.60 -7.37
C LYS A 181 12.28 -20.83 -7.81
N ARG A 182 12.95 -21.79 -8.48
CA ARG A 182 12.32 -23.03 -8.94
C ARG A 182 11.73 -23.84 -7.79
N ASN A 183 12.47 -23.99 -6.69
CA ASN A 183 12.00 -24.73 -5.52
C ASN A 183 10.78 -24.05 -4.91
N ILE A 184 10.79 -22.73 -4.76
CA ILE A 184 9.64 -21.98 -4.24
C ILE A 184 8.44 -22.17 -5.17
N PHE A 185 8.64 -22.00 -6.48
CA PHE A 185 7.58 -22.17 -7.47
C PHE A 185 6.96 -23.57 -7.41
N LEU A 186 7.78 -24.63 -7.38
CA LEU A 186 7.29 -26.01 -7.25
C LEU A 186 6.57 -26.24 -5.93
N THR A 187 7.10 -25.73 -4.81
CA THR A 187 6.43 -25.81 -3.51
C THR A 187 5.05 -25.15 -3.54
N LEU A 188 4.92 -23.97 -4.15
CA LEU A 188 3.65 -23.26 -4.26
C LEU A 188 2.68 -23.98 -5.20
N ILE A 189 3.12 -24.38 -6.40
CA ILE A 189 2.28 -25.10 -7.37
C ILE A 189 1.75 -26.39 -6.74
N ILE A 190 2.61 -27.21 -6.15
CA ILE A 190 2.21 -28.49 -5.54
C ILE A 190 1.30 -28.23 -4.34
N GLY A 191 1.68 -27.29 -3.45
CA GLY A 191 0.92 -27.02 -2.23
C GLY A 191 -0.45 -26.37 -2.48
N TRP A 192 -0.63 -25.69 -3.60
CA TRP A 192 -1.91 -25.08 -3.99
C TRP A 192 -2.71 -25.92 -4.97
N LEU A 193 -2.15 -26.99 -5.54
CA LEU A 193 -2.76 -27.77 -6.63
C LEU A 193 -4.17 -28.28 -6.29
N TRP A 194 -4.45 -28.54 -5.01
CA TRP A 194 -5.76 -28.94 -4.55
C TRP A 194 -6.85 -27.90 -4.86
N ALA A 195 -6.53 -26.60 -4.86
CA ALA A 195 -7.51 -25.55 -5.10
C ALA A 195 -8.05 -25.57 -6.54
N PRO A 196 -7.24 -25.46 -7.61
CA PRO A 196 -7.75 -25.56 -8.98
C PRO A 196 -8.27 -26.96 -9.33
N ILE A 197 -7.84 -28.03 -8.65
CA ILE A 197 -8.38 -29.39 -8.91
C ILE A 197 -9.75 -29.59 -8.26
N THR A 198 -9.89 -29.23 -6.99
CA THR A 198 -11.12 -29.55 -6.23
C THR A 198 -12.16 -28.44 -6.31
N LEU A 199 -11.74 -27.19 -6.52
CA LEU A 199 -12.62 -26.03 -6.61
C LEU A 199 -12.71 -25.46 -8.02
N LEU A 200 -11.86 -25.85 -8.98
CA LEU A 200 -11.86 -25.37 -10.38
C LEU A 200 -11.67 -23.86 -10.58
N ALA A 201 -12.61 -23.04 -10.10
CA ALA A 201 -12.60 -21.59 -10.11
C ALA A 201 -13.36 -21.01 -8.90
N ALA A 202 -13.05 -19.78 -8.55
CA ALA A 202 -13.80 -18.96 -7.60
C ALA A 202 -14.18 -17.63 -8.29
N TYR A 203 -15.44 -17.22 -8.24
CA TYR A 203 -15.87 -15.98 -8.88
C TYR A 203 -17.24 -15.51 -8.38
N GLY A 204 -17.56 -14.24 -8.66
CA GLY A 204 -18.85 -13.63 -8.38
C GLY A 204 -19.42 -12.93 -9.62
N ALA A 205 -20.35 -12.00 -9.39
CA ALA A 205 -21.09 -11.33 -10.47
C ALA A 205 -20.22 -10.52 -11.46
N ASP A 206 -19.03 -10.05 -11.03
CA ASP A 206 -18.13 -9.23 -11.86
C ASP A 206 -17.76 -9.92 -13.17
N ILE A 207 -17.21 -11.15 -13.13
CA ILE A 207 -16.80 -11.87 -14.35
C ILE A 207 -18.01 -12.21 -15.24
N CYS A 208 -19.14 -12.62 -14.64
CA CYS A 208 -20.35 -12.92 -15.40
C CYS A 208 -20.83 -11.71 -16.18
N SER A 209 -20.76 -10.53 -15.56
CA SER A 209 -21.15 -9.27 -16.16
C SER A 209 -20.16 -8.82 -17.24
N GLN A 210 -18.85 -9.02 -17.06
CA GLN A 210 -17.84 -8.78 -18.11
C GLN A 210 -17.99 -9.72 -19.32
N ILE A 211 -18.28 -11.01 -19.09
CA ILE A 211 -18.55 -11.97 -20.17
C ILE A 211 -19.80 -11.56 -20.95
N ARG A 212 -20.85 -11.12 -20.26
CA ARG A 212 -22.10 -10.64 -20.87
C ARG A 212 -21.87 -9.39 -21.72
N GLU A 213 -21.08 -8.45 -21.21
CA GLU A 213 -20.68 -7.21 -21.90
C GLU A 213 -19.95 -7.48 -23.22
N TYR A 214 -18.97 -8.37 -23.18
CA TYR A 214 -18.28 -8.83 -24.39
C TYR A 214 -19.24 -9.50 -25.37
N SER A 215 -20.13 -10.37 -24.87
CA SER A 215 -21.04 -11.14 -25.72
C SER A 215 -22.01 -10.24 -26.47
N TRP A 216 -22.52 -9.19 -25.83
CA TRP A 216 -23.40 -8.21 -26.48
C TRP A 216 -22.66 -7.35 -27.49
N THR A 217 -21.44 -6.94 -27.17
CA THR A 217 -20.58 -6.26 -28.15
C THR A 217 -20.31 -7.15 -29.37
N TRP A 218 -20.00 -8.43 -29.15
CA TRP A 218 -19.75 -9.38 -30.23
C TRP A 218 -20.98 -9.55 -31.12
N ASN A 219 -22.16 -9.71 -30.52
CA ASN A 219 -23.43 -9.78 -31.25
C ASN A 219 -23.70 -8.52 -32.09
N GLN A 220 -23.41 -7.34 -31.55
CA GLN A 220 -23.53 -6.09 -32.28
C GLN A 220 -22.60 -6.06 -33.50
N ILE A 221 -21.34 -6.50 -33.35
CA ILE A 221 -20.34 -6.55 -34.42
C ILE A 221 -20.75 -7.57 -35.51
N THR A 222 -21.39 -8.68 -35.14
CA THR A 222 -21.88 -9.69 -36.08
C THR A 222 -23.23 -9.34 -36.71
N GLY A 223 -23.78 -8.15 -36.45
CA GLY A 223 -24.96 -7.62 -37.11
C GLY A 223 -26.30 -7.91 -36.43
N ILE A 224 -26.30 -8.46 -35.21
CA ILE A 224 -27.52 -8.69 -34.43
C ILE A 224 -28.00 -7.35 -33.87
N LYS A 225 -29.18 -6.89 -34.30
CA LYS A 225 -29.80 -5.68 -33.77
C LYS A 225 -30.29 -5.93 -32.35
N GLN A 226 -29.77 -5.16 -31.39
CA GLN A 226 -30.14 -5.23 -29.99
C GLN A 226 -30.72 -3.89 -29.53
N PRO A 227 -31.74 -3.88 -28.66
CA PRO A 227 -32.31 -2.63 -28.16
C PRO A 227 -31.26 -1.86 -27.35
N TYR A 228 -31.11 -0.55 -27.62
CA TYR A 228 -30.13 0.31 -26.95
C TYR A 228 -30.73 1.22 -25.87
N ILE A 229 -32.02 1.57 -25.97
CA ILE A 229 -32.81 2.31 -24.97
C ILE A 229 -34.26 1.77 -25.05
N GLY A 230 -34.93 1.54 -23.93
CA GLY A 230 -36.33 1.09 -23.90
C GLY A 230 -37.03 1.39 -22.57
N PHE A 231 -38.29 1.83 -22.62
CA PHE A 231 -39.07 2.20 -21.43
C PHE A 231 -39.64 0.98 -20.66
N PHE A 232 -39.90 -0.14 -21.37
CA PHE A 232 -40.45 -1.38 -20.81
C PHE A 232 -39.52 -2.61 -20.94
N SER A 233 -38.35 -2.45 -21.56
CA SER A 233 -37.43 -3.54 -21.83
C SER A 233 -36.15 -3.27 -21.05
N PHE A 234 -35.78 -4.17 -20.15
CA PHE A 234 -34.42 -4.22 -19.60
C PHE A 234 -33.45 -4.20 -20.78
N VAL A 235 -32.71 -3.10 -20.91
CA VAL A 235 -31.84 -2.91 -22.07
C VAL A 235 -30.56 -3.69 -21.83
N PRO A 236 -29.98 -4.36 -22.83
CA PRO A 236 -28.61 -4.86 -22.78
C PRO A 236 -27.55 -3.82 -22.35
N ALA A 237 -27.82 -2.52 -22.37
CA ALA A 237 -26.90 -1.53 -21.79
C ALA A 237 -26.96 -1.48 -20.23
N ASP A 238 -28.00 -2.08 -19.61
CA ASP A 238 -28.24 -2.08 -18.16
C ASP A 238 -27.49 -3.22 -17.42
N ILE A 239 -26.44 -3.82 -18.01
CA ILE A 239 -25.54 -4.77 -17.29
C ILE A 239 -25.10 -4.16 -15.97
N TYR A 240 -24.79 -2.87 -16.05
CA TYR A 240 -24.60 -1.97 -14.94
C TYR A 240 -25.47 -0.75 -15.25
N PRO A 241 -26.15 -0.20 -14.24
CA PRO A 241 -26.82 1.09 -14.37
C PRO A 241 -25.83 2.25 -14.51
N THR A 242 -25.14 2.33 -15.65
CA THR A 242 -24.36 3.52 -15.98
C THR A 242 -25.34 4.63 -16.33
N ALA A 243 -25.11 5.83 -15.82
CA ALA A 243 -26.01 6.93 -16.10
C ALA A 243 -26.13 7.21 -17.61
N HIS A 244 -27.36 7.37 -18.10
CA HIS A 244 -27.64 7.50 -19.53
C HIS A 244 -26.93 8.70 -20.18
N TYR A 245 -26.65 9.77 -19.42
CA TYR A 245 -25.90 10.92 -19.96
C TYR A 245 -24.45 10.60 -20.33
N LEU A 246 -23.91 9.45 -19.90
CA LEU A 246 -22.57 8.97 -20.25
C LEU A 246 -22.57 8.16 -21.55
N TRP A 247 -23.74 7.78 -22.06
CA TRP A 247 -23.84 6.92 -23.24
C TRP A 247 -23.52 7.72 -24.51
N PRO A 248 -22.69 7.16 -25.40
CA PRO A 248 -22.40 7.81 -26.68
C PRO A 248 -23.63 7.81 -27.59
N ALA A 249 -23.68 8.78 -28.51
CA ALA A 249 -24.75 8.86 -29.51
C ALA A 249 -24.79 7.64 -30.45
N LYS A 250 -23.63 7.01 -30.69
CA LYS A 250 -23.53 5.75 -31.42
C LYS A 250 -23.61 4.60 -30.41
N PRO A 251 -24.56 3.66 -30.55
CA PRO A 251 -24.69 2.53 -29.65
C PRO A 251 -23.40 1.72 -29.49
N THR A 252 -22.97 1.50 -28.25
CA THR A 252 -21.91 0.55 -27.89
C THR A 252 -22.24 -0.13 -26.57
N TYR A 253 -21.88 -1.41 -26.43
CA TYR A 253 -22.07 -2.18 -25.19
C TYR A 253 -20.78 -2.35 -24.39
N LEU A 254 -19.64 -1.90 -24.93
CA LEU A 254 -18.39 -1.86 -24.18
C LEU A 254 -18.39 -0.66 -23.25
N SER A 255 -18.04 -0.91 -22.01
CA SER A 255 -17.85 0.07 -20.96
C SER A 255 -16.49 -0.12 -20.31
N ASP A 256 -15.90 0.98 -19.85
CA ASP A 256 -14.89 0.91 -18.82
C ASP A 256 -15.60 1.01 -17.47
N GLN A 257 -16.59 0.17 -17.15
CA GLN A 257 -17.10 0.03 -15.78
C GLN A 257 -16.14 -0.89 -14.98
N HIS A 258 -15.88 -2.07 -15.54
CA HIS A 258 -14.66 -2.83 -15.28
C HIS A 258 -13.55 -2.37 -16.22
N ASN A 259 -12.30 -2.74 -15.95
CA ASN A 259 -11.22 -2.39 -16.88
C ASN A 259 -11.48 -3.07 -18.23
N ILE A 260 -11.60 -2.27 -19.29
CA ILE A 260 -11.99 -2.77 -20.61
C ILE A 260 -11.09 -3.90 -21.11
N VAL A 261 -9.77 -3.81 -20.92
CA VAL A 261 -8.83 -4.81 -21.42
C VAL A 261 -9.07 -6.16 -20.74
N LEU A 262 -9.32 -6.15 -19.43
CA LEU A 262 -9.66 -7.35 -18.69
C LEU A 262 -11.00 -7.94 -19.13
N THR A 263 -12.01 -7.07 -19.37
CA THR A 263 -13.32 -7.49 -19.90
C THR A 263 -13.18 -8.17 -21.25
N LEU A 264 -12.36 -7.63 -22.16
CA LEU A 264 -12.10 -8.24 -23.47
C LEU A 264 -11.41 -9.61 -23.33
N ILE A 265 -10.41 -9.74 -22.45
CA ILE A 265 -9.72 -11.02 -22.23
C ILE A 265 -10.68 -12.09 -21.68
N TYR A 266 -11.42 -11.77 -20.62
CA TYR A 266 -12.35 -12.71 -20.00
C TYR A 266 -13.49 -13.09 -20.94
N GLY A 267 -14.06 -12.09 -21.61
CA GLY A 267 -15.13 -12.29 -22.58
C GLY A 267 -14.71 -13.11 -23.79
N ALA A 268 -13.52 -12.84 -24.36
CA ALA A 268 -13.01 -13.58 -25.50
C ALA A 268 -12.73 -15.06 -25.15
N VAL A 269 -12.09 -15.33 -24.01
CA VAL A 269 -11.83 -16.71 -23.57
C VAL A 269 -13.15 -17.47 -23.30
N ALA A 270 -14.13 -16.80 -22.68
CA ALA A 270 -15.46 -17.39 -22.48
C ALA A 270 -16.21 -17.61 -23.80
N ALA A 271 -16.07 -16.71 -24.78
CA ALA A 271 -16.67 -16.86 -26.10
C ALA A 271 -16.07 -18.06 -26.86
N VAL A 272 -14.75 -18.25 -26.81
CA VAL A 272 -14.08 -19.44 -27.36
C VAL A 272 -14.57 -20.71 -26.66
N SER A 273 -14.69 -20.69 -25.33
CA SER A 273 -15.27 -21.79 -24.56
C SER A 273 -16.66 -22.15 -25.06
N ARG A 274 -17.57 -21.16 -25.16
CA ARG A 274 -18.94 -21.40 -25.64
C ARG A 274 -18.99 -21.96 -27.06
N TYR A 275 -18.08 -21.54 -27.93
CA TYR A 275 -18.01 -22.08 -29.29
C TYR A 275 -17.71 -23.57 -29.31
N PHE A 276 -16.80 -24.06 -28.45
CA PHE A 276 -16.41 -25.46 -28.41
C PHE A 276 -17.27 -26.33 -27.49
N THR A 277 -17.90 -25.74 -26.47
CA THR A 277 -18.49 -26.51 -25.38
C THR A 277 -19.90 -26.08 -25.00
N GLU A 278 -20.49 -25.11 -25.71
CA GLU A 278 -21.80 -24.52 -25.42
C GLU A 278 -21.91 -23.87 -24.03
N SER A 279 -20.79 -23.72 -23.31
CA SER A 279 -20.73 -23.22 -21.94
C SER A 279 -19.54 -22.27 -21.74
N ASN A 280 -19.67 -21.34 -20.79
CA ASN A 280 -18.57 -20.47 -20.37
C ASN A 280 -17.58 -21.17 -19.42
N ASP A 281 -17.99 -22.29 -18.82
CA ASP A 281 -17.31 -22.87 -17.66
C ASP A 281 -15.89 -23.33 -18.00
N ALA A 282 -15.64 -23.94 -19.17
CA ALA A 282 -14.29 -24.35 -19.58
C ALA A 282 -13.33 -23.15 -19.67
N GLY A 283 -13.80 -22.03 -20.22
CA GLY A 283 -13.05 -20.78 -20.32
C GLY A 283 -12.79 -20.15 -18.96
N ILE A 284 -13.77 -20.16 -18.06
CA ILE A 284 -13.62 -19.71 -16.67
C ILE A 284 -12.56 -20.55 -15.95
N ILE A 285 -12.59 -21.88 -16.09
CA ILE A 285 -11.61 -22.78 -15.50
C ILE A 285 -10.21 -22.52 -16.06
N LEU A 286 -10.09 -22.32 -17.38
CA LEU A 286 -8.82 -21.98 -18.02
C LEU A 286 -8.24 -20.68 -17.48
N LEU A 287 -9.07 -19.62 -17.34
CA LEU A 287 -8.65 -18.35 -16.75
C LEU A 287 -8.17 -18.53 -15.30
N ALA A 288 -8.87 -19.35 -14.50
CA ALA A 288 -8.47 -19.64 -13.12
C ALA A 288 -7.13 -20.38 -13.06
N ILE A 289 -6.89 -21.36 -13.94
CA ILE A 289 -5.62 -22.09 -14.04
C ILE A 289 -4.48 -21.14 -14.46
N MET A 290 -4.72 -20.25 -15.44
CA MET A 290 -3.73 -19.25 -15.87
C MET A 290 -3.38 -18.30 -14.71
N GLN A 291 -4.38 -17.81 -13.97
CA GLN A 291 -4.15 -16.97 -12.79
C GLN A 291 -3.38 -17.72 -11.70
N PHE A 292 -3.69 -18.99 -11.46
CA PHE A 292 -3.01 -19.84 -10.50
C PHE A 292 -1.50 -19.98 -10.83
N ILE A 293 -1.15 -20.23 -12.10
CA ILE A 293 0.24 -20.32 -12.55
C ILE A 293 0.94 -18.96 -12.39
N LEU A 294 0.27 -17.87 -12.81
CA LEU A 294 0.79 -16.51 -12.65
C LEU A 294 1.04 -16.17 -11.17
N ALA A 295 0.10 -16.50 -10.29
CA ALA A 295 0.20 -16.29 -8.85
C ALA A 295 1.43 -16.99 -8.27
N ALA A 296 1.63 -18.26 -8.60
CA ALA A 296 2.80 -19.03 -8.15
C ALA A 296 4.10 -18.41 -8.65
N TRP A 297 4.13 -17.95 -9.90
CA TRP A 297 5.29 -17.25 -10.46
C TRP A 297 5.59 -15.94 -9.73
N CYS A 298 4.59 -15.08 -9.55
CA CYS A 298 4.72 -13.78 -8.89
C CYS A 298 5.22 -13.91 -7.43
N CYS A 299 4.60 -14.82 -6.67
CA CYS A 299 5.00 -15.11 -5.30
C CYS A 299 6.40 -15.72 -5.21
N ALA A 300 6.72 -16.70 -6.07
CA ALA A 300 8.04 -17.32 -6.08
C ALA A 300 9.16 -16.38 -6.53
N ALA A 301 8.90 -15.54 -7.54
CA ALA A 301 9.85 -14.53 -8.01
C ALA A 301 10.18 -13.55 -6.89
N THR A 302 9.15 -13.01 -6.21
CA THR A 302 9.31 -12.06 -5.11
C THR A 302 10.00 -12.69 -3.90
N ALA A 303 9.53 -13.85 -3.46
CA ALA A 303 10.15 -14.58 -2.36
C ALA A 303 11.63 -14.88 -2.65
N ASN A 304 11.98 -15.28 -3.88
CA ASN A 304 13.39 -15.52 -4.23
C ASN A 304 14.23 -14.23 -4.14
N ARG A 305 13.69 -13.07 -4.53
CA ARG A 305 14.38 -11.78 -4.41
C ARG A 305 14.68 -11.43 -2.96
N PHE A 306 13.68 -11.55 -2.09
CA PHE A 306 13.85 -11.24 -0.67
C PHE A 306 14.66 -12.30 0.08
N LEU A 307 14.37 -13.58 -0.09
CA LEU A 307 14.96 -14.64 0.71
C LEU A 307 16.37 -15.03 0.26
N ASN A 308 16.67 -14.98 -1.03
CA ASN A 308 17.93 -15.48 -1.60
C ASN A 308 18.82 -14.42 -2.22
N THR A 309 18.32 -13.19 -2.42
CA THR A 309 19.06 -12.05 -2.98
C THR A 309 19.97 -12.47 -4.14
N PRO A 310 19.44 -13.05 -5.23
CA PRO A 310 20.22 -13.73 -6.26
C PRO A 310 21.26 -12.83 -6.94
N TRP A 311 21.05 -11.51 -6.94
CA TRP A 311 22.02 -10.53 -7.44
C TRP A 311 23.26 -10.39 -6.55
N ALA A 312 23.18 -10.71 -5.25
CA ALA A 312 24.29 -10.55 -4.30
C ALA A 312 25.31 -11.70 -4.36
N LYS A 313 24.91 -12.88 -4.85
CA LYS A 313 25.79 -14.06 -4.96
C LYS A 313 26.85 -13.96 -6.06
N SER A 314 26.84 -12.89 -6.85
CA SER A 314 27.78 -12.68 -7.96
C SER A 314 29.14 -12.08 -7.54
N LYS A 315 29.43 -11.89 -6.24
CA LYS A 315 30.72 -11.35 -5.78
C LYS A 315 31.46 -12.29 -4.83
N THR A 316 32.38 -13.06 -5.39
CA THR A 316 33.68 -13.36 -4.77
C THR A 316 34.55 -12.09 -4.84
N SER A 317 34.29 -11.11 -3.96
CA SER A 317 35.23 -10.01 -3.66
C SER A 317 34.67 -9.07 -2.56
N GLY A 318 35.12 -9.31 -1.34
CA GLY A 318 35.59 -8.27 -0.41
C GLY A 318 34.61 -7.38 0.35
N THR A 319 33.46 -6.95 -0.19
CA THR A 319 32.67 -5.90 0.49
C THR A 319 31.17 -6.09 0.33
N GLN A 320 30.53 -6.39 1.48
CA GLN A 320 29.09 -6.62 1.72
C GLN A 320 28.54 -8.00 1.30
N ALA A 321 28.90 -9.04 2.08
CA ALA A 321 28.13 -10.28 2.08
C ALA A 321 26.67 -9.98 2.51
N ALA A 322 25.70 -10.36 1.68
CA ALA A 322 24.28 -10.19 2.00
C ALA A 322 23.93 -10.90 3.31
N LEU A 323 23.21 -10.20 4.20
CA LEU A 323 22.83 -10.76 5.50
C LEU A 323 21.96 -12.02 5.31
N PRO A 324 22.33 -13.16 5.91
CA PRO A 324 21.56 -14.39 5.74
C PRO A 324 20.15 -14.21 6.27
N THR A 325 19.17 -14.66 5.48
CA THR A 325 17.75 -14.60 5.84
C THR A 325 17.45 -15.57 6.98
N PRO A 326 16.92 -15.12 8.12
CA PRO A 326 16.56 -16.00 9.23
C PRO A 326 15.53 -17.05 8.79
N ILE A 327 15.63 -18.27 9.32
CA ILE A 327 14.72 -19.36 8.97
C ILE A 327 13.26 -19.02 9.28
N PHE A 328 13.01 -18.23 10.33
CA PHE A 328 11.69 -17.72 10.69
C PHE A 328 11.00 -16.99 9.53
N PHE A 329 11.71 -16.12 8.80
CA PHE A 329 11.11 -15.40 7.66
C PHE A 329 10.86 -16.33 6.47
N ARG A 330 11.74 -17.31 6.24
CA ARG A 330 11.52 -18.35 5.22
C ARG A 330 10.27 -19.17 5.55
N SER A 331 10.13 -19.62 6.78
CA SER A 331 8.96 -20.38 7.23
C SER A 331 7.69 -19.53 7.21
N ALA A 332 7.72 -18.28 7.70
CA ALA A 332 6.55 -17.42 7.73
C ALA A 332 6.01 -17.12 6.33
N VAL A 333 6.88 -16.81 5.37
CA VAL A 333 6.48 -16.59 3.96
C VAL A 333 5.84 -17.85 3.36
N ILE A 334 6.47 -19.02 3.52
CA ILE A 334 5.94 -20.26 2.95
C ILE A 334 4.64 -20.70 3.63
N ILE A 335 4.56 -20.61 4.96
CA ILE A 335 3.34 -20.96 5.71
C ILE A 335 2.19 -20.04 5.29
N THR A 336 2.44 -18.73 5.24
CA THR A 336 1.41 -17.75 4.83
C THR A 336 0.94 -18.03 3.41
N PHE A 337 1.86 -18.23 2.47
CA PHE A 337 1.47 -18.51 1.09
C PHE A 337 0.73 -19.83 0.94
N LEU A 338 1.15 -20.90 1.61
CA LEU A 338 0.53 -22.22 1.44
C LEU A 338 -0.78 -22.40 2.20
N PHE A 339 -0.93 -21.78 3.36
CA PHE A 339 -2.02 -22.11 4.30
C PHE A 339 -2.95 -20.94 4.61
N SER A 340 -2.65 -19.70 4.20
CA SER A 340 -3.58 -18.59 4.36
C SER A 340 -4.72 -18.72 3.32
N PRO A 341 -5.99 -18.84 3.74
CA PRO A 341 -7.13 -18.86 2.82
C PRO A 341 -7.15 -17.64 1.90
N LEU A 342 -6.74 -16.46 2.40
CA LEU A 342 -6.59 -15.24 1.60
C LEU A 342 -5.70 -15.44 0.37
N VAL A 343 -4.58 -16.14 0.53
CA VAL A 343 -3.64 -16.38 -0.56
C VAL A 343 -4.19 -17.47 -1.47
N VAL A 344 -4.57 -18.61 -0.89
CA VAL A 344 -4.94 -19.81 -1.66
C VAL A 344 -6.17 -19.56 -2.52
N PHE A 345 -7.25 -19.02 -1.95
CA PHE A 345 -8.47 -18.74 -2.70
C PHE A 345 -8.26 -17.67 -3.76
N SER A 346 -7.40 -16.68 -3.49
CA SER A 346 -7.02 -15.67 -4.49
C SER A 346 -6.36 -16.27 -5.73
N THR A 347 -5.69 -17.42 -5.63
CA THR A 347 -5.03 -18.05 -6.80
C THR A 347 -6.01 -18.43 -7.91
N ILE A 348 -7.25 -18.75 -7.57
CA ILE A 348 -8.31 -19.14 -8.51
C ILE A 348 -9.49 -18.15 -8.56
N ALA A 349 -9.43 -17.06 -7.79
CA ALA A 349 -10.49 -16.07 -7.70
C ALA A 349 -10.44 -15.06 -8.87
N LEU A 350 -11.35 -15.20 -9.83
CA LEU A 350 -11.43 -14.35 -11.02
C LEU A 350 -12.14 -13.03 -10.73
N THR A 351 -11.42 -12.15 -10.06
CA THR A 351 -11.83 -10.76 -9.84
C THR A 351 -10.64 -9.82 -10.04
N LYS A 352 -10.91 -8.52 -10.13
CA LYS A 352 -9.87 -7.49 -10.33
C LYS A 352 -8.80 -7.46 -9.23
N SER A 353 -9.18 -7.73 -7.97
CA SER A 353 -8.30 -7.54 -6.81
C SER A 353 -7.18 -8.58 -6.69
N PRO A 354 -7.42 -9.90 -6.80
CA PRO A 354 -6.36 -10.91 -6.81
C PRO A 354 -5.33 -10.72 -7.91
N LEU A 355 -5.76 -10.47 -9.15
CA LEU A 355 -4.85 -10.25 -10.28
C LEU A 355 -3.95 -9.03 -10.03
N PHE A 356 -4.53 -7.93 -9.53
CA PHE A 356 -3.76 -6.75 -9.10
C PHE A 356 -2.80 -7.08 -7.96
N ALA A 357 -3.23 -7.84 -6.95
CA ALA A 357 -2.42 -8.19 -5.79
C ALA A 357 -1.19 -9.03 -6.15
N PHE A 358 -1.32 -10.04 -7.02
CA PHE A 358 -0.18 -10.83 -7.48
C PHE A 358 0.79 -10.01 -8.33
N ALA A 359 0.28 -9.17 -9.24
CA ALA A 359 1.10 -8.25 -10.01
C ALA A 359 1.83 -7.24 -9.10
N PHE A 360 1.15 -6.73 -8.06
CA PHE A 360 1.72 -5.84 -7.06
C PHE A 360 2.84 -6.51 -6.25
N VAL A 361 2.66 -7.75 -5.79
CA VAL A 361 3.72 -8.51 -5.10
C VAL A 361 4.95 -8.65 -6.00
N TRP A 362 4.73 -9.02 -7.27
CA TRP A 362 5.81 -9.17 -8.24
C TRP A 362 6.56 -7.85 -8.45
N TRP A 363 5.81 -6.77 -8.67
CA TRP A 363 6.32 -5.41 -8.80
C TRP A 363 7.08 -4.94 -7.54
N PHE A 364 6.58 -5.25 -6.35
CA PHE A 364 7.21 -4.94 -5.06
C PHE A 364 8.55 -5.67 -4.91
N GLY A 365 8.60 -6.95 -5.29
CA GLY A 365 9.84 -7.72 -5.35
C GLY A 365 10.88 -7.13 -6.30
N ILE A 366 10.46 -6.76 -7.51
CA ILE A 366 11.33 -6.11 -8.50
C ILE A 366 11.85 -4.77 -7.97
N SER A 367 10.98 -3.98 -7.36
CA SER A 367 11.35 -2.69 -6.75
C SER A 367 12.38 -2.87 -5.63
N TYR A 368 12.27 -3.92 -4.83
CA TYR A 368 13.29 -4.27 -3.83
C TYR A 368 14.65 -4.64 -4.45
N GLU A 369 14.67 -5.45 -5.50
CA GLU A 369 15.91 -5.75 -6.25
C GLU A 369 16.55 -4.46 -6.80
N LEU A 370 15.74 -3.59 -7.42
CA LEU A 370 16.22 -2.33 -7.96
C LEU A 370 16.78 -1.43 -6.84
N HIS A 371 16.08 -1.34 -5.71
CA HIS A 371 16.51 -0.60 -4.54
C HIS A 371 17.88 -1.08 -4.04
N CYS A 372 18.07 -2.39 -3.83
CA CYS A 372 19.34 -2.94 -3.35
C CYS A 372 20.49 -2.80 -4.36
N THR A 373 20.20 -2.69 -5.66
CA THR A 373 21.23 -2.61 -6.70
C THR A 373 21.59 -1.19 -7.11
N ILE A 374 20.89 -0.16 -6.61
CA ILE A 374 21.10 1.25 -6.99
C ILE A 374 22.57 1.69 -6.87
N GLN A 375 23.27 1.25 -5.83
CA GLN A 375 24.66 1.66 -5.58
C GLN A 375 25.67 0.99 -6.53
N ASN A 376 25.34 -0.15 -7.15
CA ASN A 376 26.32 -0.98 -7.87
C ASN A 376 26.55 -0.57 -9.33
N THR A 377 25.99 0.55 -9.81
CA THR A 377 26.08 1.16 -11.17
C THR A 377 25.88 0.26 -12.41
N LYS A 378 25.85 -1.07 -12.25
CA LYS A 378 25.66 -2.04 -13.33
C LYS A 378 24.22 -2.00 -13.85
N ILE A 379 24.13 -2.23 -15.16
CA ILE A 379 22.90 -2.34 -15.95
C ILE A 379 21.97 -3.35 -15.26
N SER A 380 20.71 -2.93 -15.04
CA SER A 380 19.67 -3.81 -14.50
C SER A 380 19.51 -5.01 -15.43
N ARG A 381 19.37 -6.21 -14.86
CA ARG A 381 19.30 -7.45 -15.64
C ARG A 381 18.13 -7.33 -16.63
N LYS A 382 18.34 -7.69 -17.90
CA LYS A 382 17.33 -7.54 -18.97
C LYS A 382 15.99 -8.17 -18.58
N HIS A 383 16.01 -9.33 -17.92
CA HIS A 383 14.79 -9.95 -17.42
C HIS A 383 14.09 -9.10 -16.34
N THR A 384 14.80 -8.49 -15.38
CA THR A 384 14.19 -7.61 -14.36
C THR A 384 13.46 -6.42 -14.98
N ILE A 385 13.99 -5.86 -16.07
CA ILE A 385 13.33 -4.78 -16.83
C ILE A 385 12.04 -5.29 -17.49
N LEU A 386 12.10 -6.45 -18.15
CA LEU A 386 10.93 -7.07 -18.78
C LEU A 386 9.85 -7.42 -17.75
N GLU A 387 10.24 -8.03 -16.63
CA GLU A 387 9.34 -8.34 -15.52
C GLU A 387 8.68 -7.06 -14.96
N LEU A 388 9.42 -5.94 -14.89
CA LEU A 388 8.87 -4.66 -14.44
C LEU A 388 7.76 -4.19 -15.38
N ILE A 389 8.03 -4.13 -16.69
CA ILE A 389 7.05 -3.70 -17.70
C ILE A 389 5.79 -4.57 -17.62
N ILE A 390 5.96 -5.90 -17.61
CA ILE A 390 4.83 -6.83 -17.55
C ILE A 390 4.02 -6.63 -16.26
N SER A 391 4.68 -6.52 -15.10
CA SER A 391 3.99 -6.31 -13.82
C SER A 391 3.18 -5.00 -13.81
N VAL A 392 3.74 -3.92 -14.38
CA VAL A 392 3.04 -2.62 -14.51
C VAL A 392 1.83 -2.72 -15.44
N CYS A 393 1.98 -3.37 -16.60
CA CYS A 393 0.87 -3.58 -17.53
C CYS A 393 -0.27 -4.38 -16.88
N ILE A 394 0.05 -5.48 -16.18
CA ILE A 394 -0.97 -6.29 -15.49
C ILE A 394 -1.65 -5.48 -14.39
N MET A 395 -0.91 -4.69 -13.60
CA MET A 395 -1.51 -3.82 -12.59
C MET A 395 -2.52 -2.82 -13.18
N LEU A 396 -2.16 -2.19 -14.30
CA LEU A 396 -3.00 -1.20 -15.00
C LEU A 396 -4.28 -1.82 -15.58
N ILE A 397 -4.19 -3.05 -16.10
CA ILE A 397 -5.33 -3.80 -16.64
C ILE A 397 -6.19 -4.38 -15.52
N ALA A 398 -5.60 -4.74 -14.38
CA ALA A 398 -6.35 -5.31 -13.26
C ALA A 398 -7.15 -4.25 -12.49
N ALA A 399 -6.52 -3.12 -12.11
CA ALA A 399 -7.14 -2.13 -11.23
C ALA A 399 -6.98 -0.71 -11.76
N LYS A 400 -8.10 0.01 -11.88
CA LYS A 400 -8.11 1.40 -12.36
C LYS A 400 -7.34 2.35 -11.46
N TYR A 401 -7.27 2.12 -10.15
CA TYR A 401 -6.51 2.98 -9.26
C TYR A 401 -5.00 2.75 -9.34
N ALA A 402 -4.53 1.73 -10.08
CA ALA A 402 -3.11 1.39 -10.19
C ALA A 402 -2.28 2.54 -10.77
N TRP A 403 -2.82 3.31 -11.72
CA TRP A 403 -2.09 4.41 -12.34
C TRP A 403 -1.76 5.52 -11.34
N TYR A 404 -2.63 5.81 -10.35
CA TYR A 404 -2.32 6.77 -9.29
C TYR A 404 -1.11 6.32 -8.45
N ILE A 405 -1.08 5.04 -8.08
CA ILE A 405 0.03 4.44 -7.32
C ILE A 405 1.32 4.52 -8.14
N LEU A 406 1.26 4.17 -9.43
CA LEU A 406 2.41 4.15 -10.32
C LEU A 406 2.96 5.55 -10.62
N VAL A 407 2.10 6.56 -10.81
CA VAL A 407 2.53 7.94 -11.06
C VAL A 407 3.18 8.54 -9.82
N ILE A 408 2.57 8.40 -8.64
CA ILE A 408 3.17 8.88 -7.39
C ILE A 408 4.51 8.19 -7.14
N GLN A 409 4.56 6.87 -7.33
CA GLN A 409 5.79 6.12 -7.19
C GLN A 409 6.86 6.53 -8.21
N PHE A 410 6.49 6.77 -9.46
CA PHE A 410 7.39 7.27 -10.50
C PHE A 410 8.05 8.58 -10.08
N VAL A 411 7.25 9.56 -9.61
CA VAL A 411 7.76 10.85 -9.14
C VAL A 411 8.76 10.66 -8.00
N LEU A 412 8.44 9.81 -7.03
CA LEU A 412 9.34 9.53 -5.89
C LEU A 412 10.63 8.83 -6.33
N LEU A 413 10.55 7.86 -7.24
CA LEU A 413 11.71 7.14 -7.76
C LEU A 413 12.62 8.04 -8.61
N MET A 414 12.05 9.04 -9.31
CA MET A 414 12.80 10.05 -10.05
C MET A 414 13.68 10.90 -9.11
N PHE A 415 13.15 11.34 -7.96
CA PHE A 415 13.95 12.05 -6.97
C PHE A 415 14.96 11.14 -6.27
N TYR A 416 14.53 9.93 -5.90
CA TYR A 416 15.38 8.99 -5.17
C TYR A 416 16.57 8.48 -6.01
N SER A 417 16.37 8.32 -7.33
CA SER A 417 17.35 7.66 -8.20
C SER A 417 17.36 8.21 -9.62
N ILE A 418 17.61 9.51 -9.75
CA ILE A 418 17.63 10.23 -11.04
C ILE A 418 18.57 9.59 -12.08
N LYS A 419 19.66 8.93 -11.64
CA LYS A 419 20.58 8.21 -12.54
C LYS A 419 19.91 7.06 -13.31
N ARG A 420 18.80 6.52 -12.80
CA ARG A 420 18.02 5.42 -13.43
C ARG A 420 16.75 5.91 -14.12
N TRP A 421 16.63 7.22 -14.40
CA TRP A 421 15.43 7.81 -14.99
C TRP A 421 14.90 7.06 -16.21
N LYS A 422 15.77 6.55 -17.10
CA LYS A 422 15.36 5.77 -18.28
C LYS A 422 14.53 4.54 -17.91
N ILE A 423 14.88 3.85 -16.84
CA ILE A 423 14.11 2.69 -16.35
C ILE A 423 12.74 3.16 -15.88
N TRP A 424 12.68 4.23 -15.09
CA TRP A 424 11.41 4.75 -14.56
C TRP A 424 10.49 5.27 -15.65
N VAL A 425 11.05 6.00 -16.62
CA VAL A 425 10.29 6.51 -17.77
C VAL A 425 9.82 5.36 -18.66
N LEU A 426 10.71 4.48 -19.10
CA LEU A 426 10.36 3.43 -20.07
C LEU A 426 9.54 2.28 -19.47
N CYS A 427 9.70 1.98 -18.18
CA CYS A 427 9.10 0.80 -17.57
C CYS A 427 7.91 1.11 -16.66
N ILE A 428 7.75 2.36 -16.21
CA ILE A 428 6.63 2.78 -15.35
C ILE A 428 5.79 3.82 -16.08
N LEU A 429 6.37 4.98 -16.40
CA LEU A 429 5.61 6.11 -16.95
C LEU A 429 5.02 5.80 -18.34
N LEU A 430 5.85 5.28 -19.26
CA LEU A 430 5.45 5.02 -20.64
C LEU A 430 4.30 3.99 -20.72
N PRO A 431 4.38 2.78 -20.10
CA PRO A 431 3.23 1.87 -20.09
C PRO A 431 1.99 2.46 -19.44
N THR A 432 2.17 3.28 -18.38
CA THR A 432 1.05 3.95 -17.71
C THR A 432 0.35 4.94 -18.64
N ILE A 433 1.10 5.80 -19.32
CA ILE A 433 0.55 6.76 -20.29
C ILE A 433 -0.08 6.04 -21.48
N LEU A 434 0.57 5.01 -22.02
CA LEU A 434 0.06 4.30 -23.19
C LEU A 434 -1.28 3.60 -22.90
N ILE A 435 -1.35 2.82 -21.81
CA ILE A 435 -2.57 2.06 -21.48
C ILE A 435 -3.68 3.02 -21.04
N HIS A 436 -3.40 3.92 -20.11
CA HIS A 436 -4.43 4.84 -19.61
C HIS A 436 -4.88 5.84 -20.68
N GLY A 437 -3.94 6.38 -21.45
CA GLY A 437 -4.20 7.27 -22.56
C GLY A 437 -5.02 6.60 -23.68
N ALA A 438 -4.71 5.35 -24.04
CA ALA A 438 -5.50 4.60 -25.01
C ALA A 438 -6.96 4.41 -24.57
N ILE A 439 -7.19 4.10 -23.29
CA ILE A 439 -8.55 3.97 -22.72
C ILE A 439 -9.27 5.33 -22.78
N ILE A 440 -8.62 6.44 -22.39
CA ILE A 440 -9.21 7.78 -22.47
C ILE A 440 -9.58 8.14 -23.92
N ILE A 441 -8.70 7.86 -24.89
CA ILE A 441 -8.96 8.12 -26.30
C ILE A 441 -10.18 7.32 -26.76
N ALA A 442 -10.27 6.04 -26.42
CA ALA A 442 -11.39 5.18 -26.79
C ALA A 442 -12.73 5.61 -26.13
N ILE A 443 -12.69 6.16 -24.92
CA ILE A 443 -13.87 6.77 -24.28
C ILE A 443 -14.25 8.06 -25.03
N SER A 444 -13.29 8.93 -25.31
CA SER A 444 -13.53 10.22 -25.97
C SER A 444 -14.06 10.09 -27.39
N SER A 445 -13.70 9.01 -28.10
CA SER A 445 -14.20 8.70 -29.43
C SER A 445 -15.61 8.09 -29.43
N GLY A 446 -16.16 7.77 -28.25
CA GLY A 446 -17.44 7.09 -28.10
C GLY A 446 -17.39 5.59 -28.43
N ALA A 447 -16.20 5.00 -28.56
CA ALA A 447 -16.05 3.56 -28.78
C ALA A 447 -16.40 2.75 -27.51
N ILE A 448 -16.15 3.33 -26.33
CA ILE A 448 -16.38 2.72 -25.02
C ILE A 448 -17.15 3.71 -24.14
N ILE A 449 -18.16 3.22 -23.40
CA ILE A 449 -18.87 3.97 -22.36
C ILE A 449 -17.93 4.19 -21.16
N ASN A 450 -17.84 5.43 -20.67
CA ASN A 450 -17.06 5.69 -19.46
C ASN A 450 -17.69 5.02 -18.23
N GLY A 451 -16.86 4.54 -17.30
CA GLY A 451 -17.34 4.08 -16.00
C GLY A 451 -18.05 5.21 -15.24
N ASP A 452 -19.12 4.87 -14.52
CA ASP A 452 -19.91 5.90 -13.85
C ASP A 452 -19.09 6.57 -12.71
N PRO A 453 -18.92 7.91 -12.73
CA PRO A 453 -18.18 8.62 -11.69
C PRO A 453 -18.70 8.34 -10.27
N ILE A 454 -19.96 7.95 -10.12
CA ILE A 454 -20.58 7.66 -8.82
C ILE A 454 -19.91 6.50 -8.08
N GLU A 455 -19.30 5.56 -8.81
CA GLU A 455 -18.62 4.40 -8.23
C GLU A 455 -17.47 4.77 -7.30
N SER A 456 -16.82 5.90 -7.58
CA SER A 456 -15.71 6.43 -6.78
C SER A 456 -16.16 7.22 -5.55
N ARG A 457 -17.47 7.47 -5.38
CA ARG A 457 -18.02 8.37 -4.34
C ARG A 457 -18.46 7.64 -3.08
N GLY A 458 -17.97 6.44 -2.82
CA GLY A 458 -18.43 5.56 -1.75
C GLY A 458 -18.45 6.18 -0.35
N VAL A 459 -17.51 7.07 0.00
CA VAL A 459 -17.53 7.80 1.28
C VAL A 459 -18.63 8.86 1.30
N GLN A 460 -18.73 9.66 0.24
CA GLN A 460 -19.72 10.74 0.15
C GLN A 460 -21.14 10.18 0.19
N LEU A 461 -21.38 9.06 -0.51
CA LEU A 461 -22.66 8.36 -0.51
C LEU A 461 -23.04 7.85 0.87
N GLN A 462 -22.09 7.26 1.60
CA GLN A 462 -22.34 6.80 2.96
C GLN A 462 -22.69 7.96 3.91
N GLN A 463 -22.00 9.09 3.76
CA GLN A 463 -22.33 10.30 4.53
C GLN A 463 -23.72 10.84 4.19
N ILE A 464 -24.05 10.99 2.89
CA ILE A 464 -25.38 11.43 2.45
C ILE A 464 -26.46 10.51 3.00
N ALA A 465 -26.27 9.20 2.86
CA ALA A 465 -27.24 8.18 3.27
C ALA A 465 -27.43 8.14 4.78
N ARG A 466 -26.35 8.22 5.58
CA ARG A 466 -26.46 8.25 7.04
C ARG A 466 -27.10 9.55 7.55
N ILE A 467 -26.78 10.70 6.95
CA ILE A 467 -27.43 11.99 7.28
C ILE A 467 -28.92 11.91 6.95
N ALA A 468 -29.28 11.44 5.75
CA ALA A 468 -30.68 11.27 5.38
C ALA A 468 -31.45 10.31 6.31
N LYS A 469 -30.77 9.31 6.88
CA LYS A 469 -31.36 8.34 7.82
C LYS A 469 -31.50 8.86 9.25
N LEU A 470 -30.43 9.45 9.79
CA LEU A 470 -30.34 9.79 11.22
C LEU A 470 -30.63 11.25 11.53
N ASP A 471 -30.40 12.14 10.57
CA ASP A 471 -30.57 13.59 10.75
C ASP A 471 -31.12 14.26 9.48
N PRO A 472 -32.30 13.84 8.97
CA PRO A 472 -32.87 14.39 7.75
C PRO A 472 -33.25 15.87 7.87
N LYS A 473 -33.50 16.37 9.09
CA LYS A 473 -33.94 17.75 9.35
C LYS A 473 -32.81 18.76 9.18
N SER A 474 -31.55 18.36 9.35
CA SER A 474 -30.40 19.25 9.14
C SER A 474 -30.06 19.48 7.67
N ILE A 475 -30.64 18.71 6.75
CA ILE A 475 -30.37 18.82 5.31
C ILE A 475 -30.89 20.17 4.78
N PRO A 476 -30.01 21.07 4.31
CA PRO A 476 -30.46 22.37 3.82
C PRO A 476 -31.33 22.23 2.58
N HIS A 477 -32.37 23.06 2.43
CA HIS A 477 -33.24 23.08 1.25
C HIS A 477 -32.47 23.20 -0.08
N LYS A 478 -31.36 23.94 -0.09
CA LYS A 478 -30.48 24.04 -1.27
C LYS A 478 -29.85 22.69 -1.61
N ALA A 479 -29.30 21.99 -0.63
CA ALA A 479 -28.68 20.67 -0.83
C ALA A 479 -29.71 19.62 -1.26
N ALA A 480 -30.90 19.63 -0.64
CA ALA A 480 -32.01 18.75 -1.01
C ALA A 480 -32.44 18.95 -2.48
N ARG A 481 -32.57 20.21 -2.93
CA ARG A 481 -32.90 20.53 -4.34
C ARG A 481 -31.81 20.09 -5.30
N GLU A 482 -30.55 20.27 -4.95
CA GLU A 482 -29.42 19.89 -5.81
C GLU A 482 -29.20 18.38 -5.89
N ILE A 483 -29.50 17.62 -4.82
CA ILE A 483 -29.39 16.16 -4.79
C ILE A 483 -30.62 15.45 -5.36
N ALA A 484 -31.82 16.03 -5.26
CA ALA A 484 -33.06 15.42 -5.75
C ALA A 484 -33.00 14.83 -7.18
N PRO A 485 -32.38 15.47 -8.19
CA PRO A 485 -32.24 14.88 -9.53
C PRO A 485 -31.23 13.72 -9.59
N ILE A 486 -30.33 13.61 -8.61
CA ILE A 486 -29.26 12.61 -8.54
C ILE A 486 -29.70 11.38 -7.74
N PHE A 487 -30.25 11.60 -6.54
CA PHE A 487 -30.65 10.56 -5.60
C PHE A 487 -32.07 10.75 -5.07
N ASN A 488 -32.76 9.63 -4.85
CA ASN A 488 -33.91 9.60 -3.97
C ASN A 488 -33.42 9.46 -2.51
N LEU A 489 -33.44 10.56 -1.75
CA LEU A 489 -32.92 10.58 -0.37
C LEU A 489 -33.62 9.60 0.57
N ASN A 490 -34.93 9.39 0.41
CA ASN A 490 -35.69 8.44 1.24
C ASN A 490 -35.23 7.00 0.98
N GLN A 491 -35.15 6.61 -0.29
CA GLN A 491 -34.65 5.29 -0.66
C GLN A 491 -33.16 5.11 -0.32
N THR A 492 -32.39 6.18 -0.42
CA THR A 492 -30.96 6.22 -0.02
C THR A 492 -30.81 5.99 1.48
N ALA A 493 -31.65 6.62 2.31
CA ALA A 493 -31.68 6.41 3.75
C ALA A 493 -32.08 4.98 4.12
N GLU A 494 -33.07 4.42 3.44
CA GLU A 494 -33.54 3.05 3.65
C GLU A 494 -32.50 2.00 3.21
N ALA A 495 -31.77 2.27 2.12
CA ALA A 495 -30.72 1.39 1.61
C ALA A 495 -29.41 1.48 2.38
N TYR A 496 -29.27 2.45 3.30
CA TYR A 496 -28.04 2.65 4.07
C TYR A 496 -27.69 1.43 4.91
N THR A 497 -26.46 0.94 4.70
CA THR A 497 -25.78 0.01 5.59
C THR A 497 -24.40 0.57 5.96
N PRO A 498 -23.95 0.48 7.23
CA PRO A 498 -22.65 1.04 7.63
C PRO A 498 -21.46 0.43 6.90
N GLN A 499 -21.56 -0.85 6.55
CA GLN A 499 -20.46 -1.65 6.01
C GLN A 499 -20.32 -1.52 4.49
N ASP A 500 -21.41 -1.29 3.74
CA ASP A 500 -21.41 -1.37 2.28
C ASP A 500 -22.17 -0.21 1.61
N ALA A 501 -21.49 0.49 0.70
CA ALA A 501 -22.06 1.58 -0.08
C ALA A 501 -22.80 1.11 -1.33
N ASP A 502 -22.61 -0.12 -1.79
CA ASP A 502 -23.21 -0.62 -3.03
C ASP A 502 -24.77 -0.63 -2.99
N PRO A 503 -25.44 -0.93 -1.86
CA PRO A 503 -26.89 -0.74 -1.74
C PRO A 503 -27.36 0.70 -2.00
N VAL A 504 -26.57 1.70 -1.57
CA VAL A 504 -26.89 3.13 -1.80
C VAL A 504 -26.68 3.53 -3.25
N LYS A 505 -25.75 2.88 -3.95
CA LYS A 505 -25.56 3.04 -5.40
C LYS A 505 -26.61 2.30 -6.23
N SER A 506 -27.50 1.53 -5.59
CA SER A 506 -28.38 0.62 -6.30
C SER A 506 -29.30 1.36 -7.28
N SER A 507 -29.45 0.72 -8.43
CA SER A 507 -30.24 1.14 -9.57
C SER A 507 -31.50 0.32 -9.80
N GLY A 508 -31.75 -0.70 -8.97
CA GLY A 508 -32.96 -1.51 -9.00
C GLY A 508 -33.00 -2.70 -9.97
N LEU A 509 -31.89 -3.38 -10.27
CA LEU A 509 -31.99 -4.70 -10.91
C LEU A 509 -32.45 -5.75 -9.89
N GLN A 510 -33.76 -6.05 -9.94
CA GLN A 510 -34.54 -7.00 -9.12
C GLN A 510 -34.71 -6.63 -7.63
N SER A 511 -35.97 -6.41 -7.21
CA SER A 511 -36.47 -6.12 -5.85
C SER A 511 -35.80 -5.00 -5.04
N LYS A 512 -34.76 -4.34 -5.59
CA LYS A 512 -33.98 -3.29 -4.94
C LYS A 512 -34.57 -1.90 -5.19
N LYS A 513 -34.59 -1.08 -4.14
CA LYS A 513 -35.00 0.34 -4.20
C LYS A 513 -34.01 1.13 -5.07
N VAL A 514 -34.52 2.07 -5.89
CA VAL A 514 -33.74 2.86 -6.86
C VAL A 514 -33.23 4.15 -6.19
N SER A 515 -32.14 4.02 -5.44
CA SER A 515 -31.52 5.17 -4.76
C SER A 515 -30.91 6.16 -5.76
N TYR A 516 -30.13 5.65 -6.73
CA TYR A 516 -29.47 6.46 -7.75
C TYR A 516 -30.34 6.62 -9.00
N ARG A 517 -30.58 7.86 -9.46
CA ARG A 517 -31.45 8.19 -10.60
C ARG A 517 -30.73 8.12 -11.96
N TRP A 518 -29.97 7.06 -12.18
CA TRP A 518 -29.11 6.84 -13.36
C TRP A 518 -29.79 7.07 -14.72
N ARG A 519 -31.10 6.80 -14.86
CA ARG A 519 -31.85 6.99 -16.13
C ARG A 519 -32.09 8.45 -16.51
N TYR A 520 -32.22 9.34 -15.53
CA TYR A 520 -32.70 10.71 -15.73
C TYR A 520 -31.68 11.77 -15.37
N ILE A 521 -30.65 11.39 -14.63
CA ILE A 521 -29.60 12.31 -14.21
C ILE A 521 -28.85 12.89 -15.41
N THR A 522 -28.54 14.19 -15.33
CA THR A 522 -27.76 14.88 -16.35
C THR A 522 -26.33 15.20 -15.89
N LYS A 523 -25.47 15.54 -16.85
CA LYS A 523 -24.10 16.02 -16.57
C LYS A 523 -24.09 17.27 -15.69
N ASP A 524 -25.08 18.17 -15.87
CA ASP A 524 -25.17 19.41 -15.10
C ASP A 524 -25.66 19.18 -13.67
N ASP A 525 -26.48 18.17 -13.43
CA ASP A 525 -26.85 17.76 -12.08
C ASP A 525 -25.63 17.21 -11.33
N MET A 526 -24.83 16.36 -11.98
CA MET A 526 -23.63 15.80 -11.37
C MET A 526 -22.58 16.86 -10.97
N LYS A 527 -22.53 18.02 -11.64
CA LYS A 527 -21.66 19.14 -11.22
C LYS A 527 -22.03 19.68 -9.83
N LYS A 528 -23.30 19.56 -9.42
CA LYS A 528 -23.81 20.05 -8.13
C LYS A 528 -23.58 19.06 -6.99
N PHE A 529 -23.27 17.80 -7.29
CA PHE A 529 -23.11 16.72 -6.30
C PHE A 529 -22.17 17.07 -5.14
N ASN A 530 -20.94 17.51 -5.45
CA ASN A 530 -19.95 17.81 -4.40
C ASN A 530 -20.35 18.99 -3.52
N HIS A 531 -21.00 20.00 -4.12
CA HIS A 531 -21.47 21.17 -3.38
C HIS A 531 -22.62 20.78 -2.43
N ALA A 532 -23.58 20.00 -2.90
CA ALA A 532 -24.68 19.52 -2.08
C ALA A 532 -24.21 18.57 -0.96
N TRP A 533 -23.32 17.62 -1.27
CA TRP A 533 -22.67 16.77 -0.27
C TRP A 533 -21.99 17.60 0.82
N TRP A 534 -21.19 18.59 0.43
CA TRP A 534 -20.47 19.43 1.38
C TRP A 534 -21.40 20.26 2.25
N LEU A 535 -22.51 20.76 1.70
CA LEU A 535 -23.54 21.44 2.48
C LEU A 535 -24.14 20.50 3.54
N MET A 536 -24.46 19.25 3.18
CA MET A 536 -24.96 18.27 4.14
C MET A 536 -23.94 17.98 5.25
N VAL A 537 -22.67 17.75 4.90
CA VAL A 537 -21.59 17.50 5.88
C VAL A 537 -21.42 18.69 6.83
N LYS A 538 -21.48 19.93 6.34
CA LYS A 538 -21.37 21.12 7.19
C LYS A 538 -22.52 21.27 8.19
N HIS A 539 -23.72 20.86 7.83
CA HIS A 539 -24.89 20.99 8.70
C HIS A 539 -25.07 19.78 9.64
N SER A 540 -24.50 18.62 9.29
CA SER A 540 -24.48 17.43 10.14
C SER A 540 -23.06 16.82 10.26
N PRO A 541 -22.10 17.56 10.85
CA PRO A 541 -20.70 17.14 10.88
C PRO A 541 -20.49 15.86 11.70
N ILE A 542 -21.21 15.69 12.81
CA ILE A 542 -21.08 14.52 13.68
C ILE A 542 -21.54 13.25 12.95
N VAL A 543 -22.71 13.28 12.31
CA VAL A 543 -23.24 12.14 11.56
C VAL A 543 -22.38 11.83 10.33
N ALA A 544 -21.85 12.87 9.67
CA ALA A 544 -20.91 12.70 8.56
C ALA A 544 -19.59 12.04 8.99
N THR A 545 -19.03 12.44 10.13
CA THR A 545 -17.83 11.81 10.70
C THR A 545 -18.12 10.37 11.11
N ASP A 546 -19.26 10.13 11.75
CA ASP A 546 -19.69 8.80 12.16
C ASP A 546 -19.89 7.85 10.97
N ALA A 547 -20.48 8.32 9.86
CA ALA A 547 -20.59 7.56 8.62
C ALA A 547 -19.22 7.19 8.02
N PHE A 548 -18.26 8.12 8.04
CA PHE A 548 -16.91 7.86 7.55
C PHE A 548 -16.17 6.82 8.41
N LEU A 549 -16.26 6.95 9.74
CA LEU A 549 -15.65 6.02 10.67
C LEU A 549 -16.26 4.62 10.54
N ALA A 550 -17.59 4.50 10.53
CA ALA A 550 -18.27 3.21 10.41
C ALA A 550 -17.94 2.47 9.10
N LYS A 551 -17.69 3.21 8.01
CA LYS A 551 -17.31 2.65 6.71
C LYS A 551 -15.85 2.17 6.64
N SER A 552 -14.98 2.58 7.56
CA SER A 552 -13.53 2.36 7.41
C SER A 552 -12.82 1.80 8.64
N TYR A 553 -13.45 1.81 9.82
CA TYR A 553 -12.79 1.41 11.08
C TYR A 553 -12.27 -0.03 11.05
N GLY A 554 -12.97 -0.94 10.36
CA GLY A 554 -12.68 -2.38 10.42
C GLY A 554 -11.34 -2.74 9.77
N TYR A 555 -10.87 -1.93 8.82
CA TYR A 555 -9.51 -2.06 8.26
C TYR A 555 -8.39 -1.83 9.28
N PHE A 556 -8.70 -1.12 10.38
CA PHE A 556 -7.74 -0.71 11.41
C PHE A 556 -8.02 -1.31 12.78
N ASP A 557 -9.14 -2.02 12.94
CA ASP A 557 -9.48 -2.73 14.16
C ASP A 557 -9.13 -4.21 14.03
N ILE A 558 -8.12 -4.66 14.78
CA ILE A 558 -7.65 -6.05 14.79
C ILE A 558 -8.70 -7.03 15.35
N LEU A 559 -9.68 -6.52 16.10
CA LEU A 559 -10.74 -7.32 16.71
C LEU A 559 -11.95 -7.45 15.79
N ASP A 560 -11.99 -6.73 14.68
CA ASP A 560 -13.11 -6.76 13.75
C ASP A 560 -13.03 -7.99 12.85
N ILE A 561 -14.13 -8.72 12.77
CA ILE A 561 -14.30 -9.82 11.83
C ILE A 561 -14.57 -9.20 10.45
N PRO A 562 -13.95 -9.70 9.37
CA PRO A 562 -14.16 -9.15 8.04
C PRO A 562 -15.65 -9.16 7.67
N TYR A 563 -16.14 -8.03 7.16
CA TYR A 563 -17.50 -7.92 6.64
C TYR A 563 -17.73 -8.92 5.50
N VAL A 564 -16.71 -9.09 4.66
CA VAL A 564 -16.67 -10.14 3.64
C VAL A 564 -15.34 -10.88 3.78
N GLY A 565 -15.44 -12.15 4.17
CA GLY A 565 -14.31 -13.02 4.47
C GLY A 565 -13.61 -13.61 3.24
N PRO A 566 -12.52 -14.36 3.45
CA PRO A 566 -11.75 -15.01 2.39
C PRO A 566 -12.59 -15.98 1.53
N GLU A 567 -13.58 -16.64 2.14
CA GLU A 567 -14.43 -17.67 1.54
C GLU A 567 -15.45 -17.14 0.52
N TYR A 568 -15.69 -15.82 0.47
CA TYR A 568 -16.80 -15.20 -0.26
C TYR A 568 -16.98 -15.69 -1.71
N TYR A 569 -15.89 -15.84 -2.47
CA TYR A 569 -15.96 -16.24 -3.88
C TYR A 569 -16.00 -17.75 -4.12
N ILE A 570 -15.92 -18.55 -3.05
CA ILE A 570 -15.80 -20.01 -3.15
C ILE A 570 -17.15 -20.67 -3.40
N ASN A 571 -18.25 -20.16 -2.84
CA ASN A 571 -19.56 -20.79 -2.92
C ASN A 571 -20.69 -19.79 -3.20
N THR A 572 -20.56 -19.02 -4.30
CA THR A 572 -21.53 -17.99 -4.71
C THR A 572 -22.73 -18.58 -5.46
N ASP A 573 -23.82 -17.82 -5.54
CA ASP A 573 -24.99 -18.21 -6.36
C ASP A 573 -24.63 -18.30 -7.85
N ASN A 574 -23.66 -17.52 -8.33
CA ASN A 574 -23.15 -17.65 -9.70
C ASN A 574 -22.51 -19.02 -9.95
N ILE A 575 -21.79 -19.58 -8.97
CA ILE A 575 -21.22 -20.92 -9.07
C ILE A 575 -22.32 -21.98 -9.02
N LYS A 576 -23.30 -21.84 -8.12
CA LYS A 576 -24.43 -22.78 -8.01
C LYS A 576 -25.29 -22.83 -9.27
N ASN A 577 -25.35 -21.73 -10.01
CA ASN A 577 -26.07 -21.59 -11.28
C ASN A 577 -25.19 -21.77 -12.53
N SER A 578 -23.94 -22.22 -12.38
CA SER A 578 -23.07 -22.49 -13.54
C SER A 578 -23.48 -23.79 -14.24
N GLU A 579 -23.02 -24.03 -15.47
CA GLU A 579 -23.42 -25.22 -16.21
C GLU A 579 -22.78 -26.51 -15.66
N TRP A 580 -21.47 -26.47 -15.40
CA TRP A 580 -20.65 -27.63 -15.05
C TRP A 580 -20.05 -27.52 -13.65
N ILE A 581 -19.49 -26.35 -13.30
CA ILE A 581 -18.77 -26.15 -12.03
C ILE A 581 -19.69 -26.44 -10.83
N ARG A 582 -21.01 -26.18 -10.93
CA ARG A 582 -22.00 -26.52 -9.88
C ARG A 582 -22.01 -27.99 -9.48
N TYR A 583 -21.68 -28.91 -10.40
CA TYR A 583 -21.70 -30.35 -10.15
C TYR A 583 -20.36 -30.90 -9.67
N TRP A 584 -19.29 -30.09 -9.74
CA TRP A 584 -17.95 -30.51 -9.35
C TRP A 584 -17.74 -30.36 -7.84
N LEU A 585 -17.85 -31.49 -7.13
CA LEU A 585 -17.62 -31.60 -5.68
C LEU A 585 -18.34 -30.52 -4.85
N PRO A 586 -19.66 -30.31 -5.01
CA PRO A 586 -20.39 -29.22 -4.36
C PRO A 586 -20.32 -29.28 -2.82
N GLU A 587 -20.43 -30.47 -2.24
CA GLU A 587 -20.33 -30.67 -0.79
C GLU A 587 -18.94 -30.34 -0.25
N TRP A 588 -17.89 -30.70 -0.98
CA TRP A 588 -16.51 -30.35 -0.62
C TRP A 588 -16.33 -28.83 -0.66
N ARG A 589 -16.79 -28.17 -1.72
CA ARG A 589 -16.72 -26.70 -1.86
C ARG A 589 -17.45 -26.00 -0.71
N ALA A 590 -18.65 -26.45 -0.38
CA ALA A 590 -19.42 -25.92 0.76
C ALA A 590 -18.68 -26.17 2.08
N GLY A 591 -18.14 -27.37 2.28
CA GLY A 591 -17.34 -27.72 3.45
C GLY A 591 -16.08 -26.85 3.60
N VAL A 592 -15.36 -26.57 2.52
CA VAL A 592 -14.21 -25.66 2.49
C VAL A 592 -14.63 -24.25 2.88
N SER A 593 -15.72 -23.74 2.30
CA SER A 593 -16.27 -22.42 2.64
C SER A 593 -16.61 -22.31 4.13
N ASN A 594 -17.39 -23.25 4.65
CA ASN A 594 -17.83 -23.28 6.05
C ASN A 594 -16.67 -23.45 7.03
N THR A 595 -15.66 -24.23 6.66
CA THR A 595 -14.45 -24.43 7.49
C THR A 595 -13.65 -23.14 7.62
N VAL A 596 -13.47 -22.40 6.52
CA VAL A 596 -12.75 -21.13 6.54
C VAL A 596 -13.54 -20.05 7.26
N GLU A 597 -14.85 -19.99 7.07
CA GLU A 597 -15.74 -19.10 7.83
C GLU A 597 -15.63 -19.38 9.34
N SER A 598 -15.67 -20.66 9.74
CA SER A 598 -15.50 -21.08 11.14
C SER A 598 -14.12 -20.70 11.71
N TRP A 599 -13.06 -20.87 10.92
CA TRP A 599 -11.72 -20.43 11.33
C TRP A 599 -11.66 -18.90 11.46
N SER A 600 -12.23 -18.17 10.51
CA SER A 600 -12.30 -16.69 10.53
C SER A 600 -12.98 -16.18 11.80
N ASN A 601 -14.05 -16.85 12.22
CA ASN A 601 -14.81 -16.51 13.42
C ASN A 601 -14.16 -16.98 14.74
N THR A 602 -13.06 -17.75 14.68
CA THR A 602 -12.38 -18.24 15.88
C THR A 602 -11.55 -17.12 16.52
N PRO A 603 -11.79 -16.75 17.80
CA PRO A 603 -11.06 -15.67 18.46
C PRO A 603 -9.54 -15.89 18.43
N ILE A 604 -8.78 -14.82 18.15
CA ILE A 604 -7.30 -14.77 18.10
C ILE A 604 -6.69 -15.59 16.95
N LEU A 605 -7.13 -16.83 16.73
CA LEU A 605 -6.66 -17.68 15.64
C LEU A 605 -7.13 -17.16 14.27
N GLY A 606 -8.32 -16.58 14.20
CA GLY A 606 -8.86 -15.94 12.99
C GLY A 606 -8.02 -14.76 12.53
N TRP A 607 -7.37 -14.03 13.44
CA TRP A 607 -6.55 -12.86 13.09
C TRP A 607 -5.45 -13.19 12.08
N LEU A 608 -4.91 -14.41 12.10
CA LEU A 608 -3.87 -14.86 11.18
C LEU A 608 -4.34 -14.90 9.72
N ILE A 609 -5.66 -15.01 9.50
CA ILE A 609 -6.28 -15.04 8.18
C ILE A 609 -7.10 -13.78 7.88
N HIS A 610 -7.06 -12.78 8.78
CA HIS A 610 -7.68 -11.48 8.58
C HIS A 610 -6.68 -10.46 8.04
N GLY A 611 -7.06 -9.70 7.02
CA GLY A 611 -6.22 -8.70 6.37
C GLY A 611 -5.87 -7.52 7.28
N ASN A 612 -6.80 -7.14 8.18
CA ASN A 612 -6.64 -6.02 9.11
C ASN A 612 -5.43 -6.18 10.04
N LEU A 613 -5.07 -7.41 10.45
CA LEU A 613 -3.81 -7.71 11.17
C LEU A 613 -2.59 -7.21 10.40
N TYR A 614 -2.53 -7.52 9.11
CA TYR A 614 -1.40 -7.17 8.25
C TYR A 614 -1.38 -5.67 7.93
N VAL A 615 -2.54 -5.04 7.83
CA VAL A 615 -2.69 -3.58 7.66
C VAL A 615 -2.15 -2.82 8.87
N VAL A 616 -2.61 -3.19 10.07
CA VAL A 616 -2.14 -2.60 11.33
C VAL A 616 -0.63 -2.80 11.49
N GLY A 617 -0.14 -4.02 11.26
CA GLY A 617 1.30 -4.31 11.33
C GLY A 617 2.13 -3.48 10.33
N THR A 618 1.63 -3.33 9.09
CA THR A 618 2.30 -2.53 8.05
C THR A 618 2.33 -1.05 8.41
N LEU A 619 1.24 -0.50 8.96
CA LEU A 619 1.16 0.89 9.42
C LEU A 619 2.18 1.16 10.53
N LEU A 620 2.26 0.26 11.52
CA LEU A 620 3.22 0.37 12.63
C LEU A 620 4.68 0.31 12.14
N ILE A 621 5.00 -0.59 11.20
CA ILE A 621 6.34 -0.64 10.57
C ILE A 621 6.61 0.64 9.78
N GLY A 622 5.65 1.14 9.00
CA GLY A 622 5.78 2.35 8.20
C GLY A 622 6.06 3.59 9.07
N VAL A 623 5.33 3.76 10.17
CA VAL A 623 5.57 4.85 11.12
C VAL A 623 6.94 4.70 11.80
N ALA A 624 7.33 3.48 12.17
CA ALA A 624 8.66 3.24 12.71
C ALA A 624 9.77 3.62 11.72
N GLU A 625 9.62 3.31 10.43
CA GLU A 625 10.58 3.69 9.38
C GLU A 625 10.69 5.22 9.22
N ILE A 626 9.58 5.97 9.35
CA ILE A 626 9.56 7.44 9.37
C ILE A 626 10.32 7.98 10.58
N VAL A 627 10.02 7.44 11.77
CA VAL A 627 10.69 7.84 13.03
C VAL A 627 12.20 7.57 12.97
N LEU A 628 12.60 6.49 12.30
CA LEU A 628 14.00 6.10 12.10
C LEU A 628 14.66 6.86 10.92
N LYS A 629 13.93 7.76 10.26
CA LYS A 629 14.41 8.59 9.13
C LYS A 629 14.96 7.76 7.96
N ARG A 630 14.40 6.56 7.73
CA ARG A 630 14.81 5.64 6.68
C ARG A 630 14.12 5.95 5.35
N TRP A 631 14.31 7.18 4.86
CA TRP A 631 13.61 7.73 3.69
C TRP A 631 13.75 6.86 2.44
N LYS A 632 14.91 6.21 2.26
CA LYS A 632 15.16 5.31 1.12
C LYS A 632 14.24 4.09 1.13
N THR A 633 14.08 3.48 2.30
CA THR A 633 13.17 2.34 2.52
C THR A 633 11.71 2.78 2.40
N LEU A 634 11.39 3.99 2.88
CA LEU A 634 10.05 4.54 2.74
C LEU A 634 9.62 4.73 1.28
N VAL A 635 10.52 5.17 0.40
CA VAL A 635 10.20 5.25 -1.05
C VAL A 635 9.77 3.89 -1.60
N LEU A 636 10.33 2.78 -1.11
CA LEU A 636 9.88 1.43 -1.50
C LEU A 636 8.51 1.06 -0.91
N HIS A 637 8.19 1.53 0.30
CA HIS A 637 6.97 1.16 1.04
C HIS A 637 5.79 2.14 0.87
N ILE A 638 5.97 3.34 0.31
CA ILE A 638 4.89 4.31 0.04
C ILE A 638 3.69 3.70 -0.72
N PRO A 639 3.87 2.81 -1.72
CA PRO A 639 2.74 2.14 -2.37
C PRO A 639 1.81 1.41 -1.40
N LEU A 640 2.32 0.90 -0.28
CA LEU A 640 1.51 0.27 0.76
C LEU A 640 0.62 1.29 1.49
N ALA A 641 1.15 2.47 1.78
CA ALA A 641 0.37 3.57 2.38
C ALA A 641 -0.71 4.08 1.41
N LEU A 642 -0.39 4.19 0.11
CA LEU A 642 -1.37 4.55 -0.92
C LEU A 642 -2.48 3.50 -1.03
N LEU A 643 -2.15 2.21 -0.94
CA LEU A 643 -3.14 1.14 -0.92
C LEU A 643 -4.07 1.23 0.29
N ILE A 644 -3.55 1.51 1.48
CA ILE A 644 -4.37 1.77 2.68
C ILE A 644 -5.33 2.95 2.42
N GLY A 645 -4.87 4.02 1.76
CA GLY A 645 -5.74 5.11 1.33
C GLY A 645 -6.85 4.68 0.37
N VAL A 646 -6.52 3.84 -0.63
CA VAL A 646 -7.51 3.26 -1.56
C VAL A 646 -8.53 2.40 -0.81
N MET A 647 -8.11 1.65 0.20
CA MET A 647 -9.02 0.83 1.02
C MET A 647 -10.03 1.67 1.80
N VAL A 648 -9.61 2.80 2.38
CA VAL A 648 -10.53 3.72 3.08
C VAL A 648 -11.60 4.29 2.12
N LEU A 649 -11.25 4.44 0.85
CA LEU A 649 -12.16 4.91 -0.21
C LEU A 649 -12.97 3.78 -0.86
N ALA A 650 -12.72 2.52 -0.51
CA ALA A 650 -13.38 1.36 -1.10
C ALA A 650 -14.90 1.36 -0.80
N PRO A 651 -15.72 0.67 -1.61
CA PRO A 651 -17.17 0.63 -1.40
C PRO A 651 -17.56 -0.03 -0.07
N ALA A 652 -16.86 -1.09 0.32
CA ALA A 652 -17.12 -1.86 1.53
C ALA A 652 -16.04 -1.65 2.60
N ASN A 653 -16.44 -1.63 3.86
CA ASN A 653 -15.55 -1.73 5.02
C ASN A 653 -15.02 -3.16 5.14
N ASN A 654 -13.81 -3.30 5.67
CA ASN A 654 -13.20 -4.57 6.08
C ASN A 654 -13.45 -5.77 5.13
N PHE A 655 -13.36 -5.53 3.81
CA PHE A 655 -13.47 -6.56 2.80
C PHE A 655 -12.06 -7.04 2.44
N GLU A 656 -11.78 -8.29 2.78
CA GLU A 656 -10.49 -8.97 2.62
C GLU A 656 -9.80 -8.79 1.26
N ARG A 657 -10.56 -8.79 0.15
CA ARG A 657 -9.98 -8.64 -1.19
C ARG A 657 -9.19 -7.34 -1.37
N HIS A 658 -9.50 -6.29 -0.62
CA HIS A 658 -8.82 -4.99 -0.70
C HIS A 658 -7.48 -4.99 0.04
N MET A 659 -7.26 -5.94 0.96
CA MET A 659 -6.06 -6.06 1.79
C MET A 659 -5.03 -7.04 1.24
N LEU A 660 -5.38 -7.85 0.23
CA LEU A 660 -4.52 -8.88 -0.36
C LEU A 660 -3.09 -8.41 -0.68
N PRO A 661 -2.85 -7.25 -1.35
CA PRO A 661 -1.49 -6.85 -1.67
C PRO A 661 -0.64 -6.61 -0.43
N ILE A 662 -1.24 -6.07 0.65
CA ILE A 662 -0.57 -5.81 1.94
C ILE A 662 -0.25 -7.13 2.64
N THR A 663 -1.24 -8.02 2.73
CA THR A 663 -1.06 -9.36 3.32
C THR A 663 0.07 -10.12 2.64
N PHE A 664 0.12 -10.09 1.31
CA PHE A 664 1.12 -10.85 0.55
C PHE A 664 2.56 -10.34 0.74
N VAL A 665 2.76 -9.05 1.03
CA VAL A 665 4.10 -8.45 1.17
C VAL A 665 4.50 -8.14 2.62
N PHE A 666 3.62 -8.37 3.60
CA PHE A 666 3.88 -8.03 4.99
C PHE A 666 5.20 -8.61 5.53
N PHE A 667 5.43 -9.92 5.36
CA PHE A 667 6.65 -10.57 5.85
C PHE A 667 7.91 -10.10 5.11
N PHE A 668 7.79 -9.66 3.85
CA PHE A 668 8.89 -9.02 3.14
C PHE A 668 9.20 -7.64 3.70
N THR A 669 8.17 -6.85 4.01
CA THR A 669 8.30 -5.53 4.65
C THR A 669 8.96 -5.65 6.03
N ALA A 670 8.52 -6.61 6.85
CA ALA A 670 9.12 -6.91 8.14
C ALA A 670 10.58 -7.41 8.01
N LEU A 671 10.89 -8.19 6.97
CA LEU A 671 12.27 -8.63 6.70
C LEU A 671 13.17 -7.45 6.30
N THR A 672 12.68 -6.53 5.47
CA THR A 672 13.38 -5.28 5.14
C THR A 672 13.68 -4.48 6.40
N PHE A 673 12.67 -4.26 7.25
CA PHE A 673 12.84 -3.55 8.52
C PHE A 673 13.92 -4.20 9.39
N LEU A 674 13.94 -5.54 9.49
CA LEU A 674 14.97 -6.27 10.25
C LEU A 674 16.37 -6.05 9.67
N ARG A 675 16.53 -6.13 8.34
CA ARG A 675 17.83 -5.98 7.67
C ARG A 675 18.40 -4.58 7.87
N GLU A 676 17.60 -3.56 7.64
CA GLU A 676 18.00 -2.15 7.84
C GLU A 676 18.38 -1.89 9.30
N SER A 677 17.65 -2.47 10.26
CA SER A 677 17.97 -2.34 11.69
C SER A 677 19.31 -2.99 12.06
N LYS A 678 19.67 -4.09 11.41
CA LYS A 678 20.97 -4.75 11.64
C LYS A 678 22.13 -4.00 11.01
N LEU A 679 21.92 -3.32 9.87
CA LEU A 679 22.94 -2.50 9.23
C LEU A 679 23.28 -1.28 10.08
N LEU A 680 22.29 -0.53 10.56
CA LEU A 680 22.47 0.61 11.47
C LEU A 680 23.22 0.23 12.75
N GLY A 681 22.88 -0.93 13.34
CA GLY A 681 23.58 -1.43 14.53
C GLY A 681 25.06 -1.75 14.27
N ARG A 682 25.43 -2.10 13.03
CA ARG A 682 26.82 -2.40 12.65
C ARG A 682 27.64 -1.12 12.46
N ASP A 683 27.07 -0.12 11.80
CA ASP A 683 27.74 1.17 11.56
C ASP A 683 28.04 1.89 12.89
N ASN A 684 27.08 1.91 13.82
CA ASN A 684 27.27 2.47 15.16
C ASN A 684 28.38 1.75 15.96
N ILE A 685 28.55 0.43 15.79
CA ILE A 685 29.62 -0.31 16.47
C ILE A 685 30.98 0.06 15.86
N ILE A 686 31.08 0.15 14.53
CA ILE A 686 32.33 0.50 13.85
C ILE A 686 32.79 1.90 14.27
N ASP A 687 31.89 2.88 14.34
CA ASP A 687 32.21 4.24 14.79
C ASP A 687 32.64 4.32 16.26
N ILE A 688 32.05 3.50 17.14
CA ILE A 688 32.50 3.41 18.54
C ILE A 688 33.89 2.77 18.62
N THR A 689 34.15 1.73 17.82
CA THR A 689 35.43 0.99 17.85
C THR A 689 36.57 1.79 17.21
N SER A 690 36.28 2.61 16.20
CA SER A 690 37.26 3.53 15.60
C SER A 690 37.60 4.66 16.57
N ASN A 691 36.60 5.26 17.24
CA ASN A 691 36.83 6.30 18.24
C ASN A 691 37.59 5.79 19.47
N THR A 692 37.28 4.59 19.98
CA THR A 692 38.07 3.98 21.08
C THR A 692 39.48 3.57 20.67
N LYS A 693 39.71 3.19 19.40
CA LYS A 693 41.06 2.99 18.89
C LYS A 693 41.85 4.30 18.82
N ILE A 694 41.23 5.40 18.39
CA ILE A 694 41.88 6.71 18.33
C ILE A 694 42.23 7.21 19.75
N GLU A 695 41.32 7.04 20.72
CA GLU A 695 41.60 7.37 22.13
C GLU A 695 42.73 6.51 22.72
N ASN A 696 42.73 5.19 22.48
CA ASN A 696 43.81 4.32 22.96
C ASN A 696 45.16 4.57 22.25
N THR A 697 45.14 4.95 20.96
CA THR A 697 46.38 5.32 20.25
C THR A 697 46.93 6.65 20.78
N SER A 698 46.06 7.60 21.13
CA SER A 698 46.46 8.87 21.76
C SER A 698 46.97 8.71 23.20
N GLN A 699 46.50 7.69 23.94
CA GLN A 699 47.05 7.33 25.26
C GLN A 699 48.37 6.55 25.15
N LEU A 700 48.52 5.66 24.16
CA LEU A 700 49.79 4.96 23.90
C LEU A 700 50.88 5.93 23.42
N GLN A 701 50.52 6.95 22.64
CA GLN A 701 51.48 7.99 22.20
C GLN A 701 51.90 8.91 23.36
N LYS A 702 51.01 9.15 24.34
CA LYS A 702 51.37 9.83 25.61
C LYS A 702 52.21 8.99 26.57
N LEU A 703 52.13 7.66 26.49
CA LEU A 703 52.96 6.76 27.29
C LEU A 703 54.36 6.56 26.66
N SER A 704 54.46 6.52 25.31
CA SER A 704 55.76 6.42 24.62
C SER A 704 56.57 7.71 24.61
N GLU A 705 55.96 8.87 24.83
CA GLU A 705 56.67 10.15 24.95
C GLU A 705 57.22 10.43 26.36
N SER A 706 56.96 9.54 27.34
CA SER A 706 57.44 9.71 28.73
C SER A 706 58.64 8.85 29.12
N SER A 707 59.11 7.95 28.25
CA SER A 707 60.25 7.08 28.55
C SER A 707 61.12 6.83 27.31
N GLU A 708 61.93 7.82 26.93
CA GLU A 708 63.27 7.65 26.36
C GLU A 708 63.76 8.98 25.77
N SER A 709 64.41 9.78 26.61
CA SER A 709 65.36 10.79 26.16
C SER A 709 66.46 10.89 27.19
N GLN A 710 67.43 9.98 27.10
CA GLN A 710 68.81 10.19 27.53
C GLN A 710 69.63 8.96 27.12
N LYS A 711 70.26 9.00 25.93
CA LYS A 711 71.71 8.80 25.73
C LYS A 711 72.09 8.43 24.29
N LEU A 712 73.17 9.07 23.85
CA LEU A 712 74.18 8.69 22.86
C LEU A 712 73.96 8.97 21.35
N THR A 713 74.54 10.11 20.96
CA THR A 713 75.47 10.37 19.84
C THR A 713 76.27 9.20 19.24
N LYS A 714 76.59 9.37 17.94
CA LYS A 714 77.59 8.68 17.07
C LYS A 714 77.16 7.26 16.64
N LEU A 715 77.30 6.81 15.38
CA LEU A 715 78.33 7.04 14.36
C LEU A 715 77.78 6.60 12.97
N ASN A 716 78.36 7.15 11.89
CA ASN A 716 78.22 6.69 10.49
C ASN A 716 78.75 5.26 10.27
N ILE A 717 78.47 4.75 9.06
CA ILE A 717 79.10 3.64 8.27
C ILE A 717 78.11 2.46 8.11
N GLU A 718 77.45 2.31 6.95
CA GLU A 718 77.88 1.67 5.69
C GLU A 718 77.67 0.13 5.67
N THR A 719 77.26 -0.33 4.48
CA THR A 719 77.40 -1.68 3.90
C THR A 719 76.54 -2.90 4.33
N ILE A 720 75.84 -3.40 3.29
CA ILE A 720 75.72 -4.81 2.84
C ILE A 720 74.72 -5.76 3.53
N GLY A 721 73.66 -6.07 2.78
CA GLY A 721 73.40 -7.41 2.24
C GLY A 721 72.79 -8.49 3.15
N GLY A 722 71.79 -9.21 2.62
CA GLY A 722 71.55 -10.60 3.02
C GLY A 722 70.08 -10.99 3.21
N ASP A 723 69.56 -11.66 2.19
CA ASP A 723 68.41 -12.57 2.16
C ASP A 723 67.98 -13.24 3.49
N LYS A 724 66.67 -13.19 3.77
CA LYS A 724 65.75 -14.35 3.65
C LYS A 724 64.29 -13.95 3.86
#